data_AF-A0A0M9E0G7-F1
#
_entry.id   AF-A0A0M9E0G7-F1
#
_cell.length_a   1.000
_cell.length_b   1.000
_cell.length_c   1.000
_cell.angle_alpha   90.00
_cell.angle_beta   90.00
_cell.angle_gamma   90.00
#
_symmetry.space_group_name_H-M   'P 1'
#
loop_
_entity.id
_entity.type
_entity.pdbx_description
1 polymer ?
#
loop_
_entity_poly.entity_id
_entity_poly.type
_entity_poly.pdbx_seq_one_letter_code
_entity_poly.pdbx_strand_id
1 'polypeptide(L)'
;MKKIIAIILLCILFVIIIITTFKYQYYRKNNAVIAAVVSGGKYKIIAQDMLSGIKLCIEKLNKSGGINGRQIKLEVYDDKGNRNTAIKVALEISKKNNALFVLGHYFSLTSLAASKVYLKLKIPVITGSATADNITQKNDWYFSVLPNNSFQGEFIASFIRSSLGYKTCSIIYESNDYGKSLFKSFEKKARLLNIEIKKVFTFDTKNPKYALQIKRLIGELRSTANPGIIFLATYAAEGAKIISSLKYPGSSYEIIGPDSFSTNAFIKNLQRFPQEKTTPGYYSNGIYTTTPFIADFANDQNQQFILDYLNKYKKKPTWVSATYYDAAQIGIKALQEIDNFESIKNSRIIVKNELVGKYNLDTSEKGVCGPIFFNRNGNVNNPYRVGLYQNQSLVPYYSQFNIIENKPDDKKIFKKILNNKLITSGGIVMNKTRIVFTGIHVNKISKFDIHEGIYDLDFFLWFRFKGDEFNDKSIKFLNSVKPVELKNEFAIYRERDTVTHVYHLKEKFKTILDFKRFPFESHNLYIRFRHKEETSDRLIYVPDTINESLLNKRLNINKKLVIKTIPGWKAYDTSITNGITSYESSLGIPIRFHLKRPLVYSTCISSVSIKRDEYIFPCKVLFPALALFIALIVSSLLLFRHMTIFTIVMTSIMIISSIFILNSFAFFHKEYIMLIQYIYFSLFFLAMLNIILNAFILFYKKGYSKIKIYYILPIIMSLIILFGILYYGKKTSTFESIKRIDHIYDKNF
;
A
#
# COMPACT_ATOMS: atom_id res chain seq x y z
N MET A 1 61.65 8.65 -0.97
CA MET A 1 60.84 7.47 -0.57
C MET A 1 59.34 7.76 -0.38
N LYS A 2 58.90 8.71 0.47
CA LYS A 2 57.46 8.94 0.74
C LYS A 2 56.58 9.25 -0.51
N LYS A 3 57.09 10.00 -1.49
CA LYS A 3 56.36 10.30 -2.75
C LYS A 3 56.17 9.07 -3.65
N ILE A 4 57.14 8.15 -3.66
CA ILE A 4 57.09 6.92 -4.47
C ILE A 4 56.06 5.95 -3.88
N ILE A 5 56.03 5.82 -2.55
CA ILE A 5 55.04 4.98 -1.83
C ILE A 5 53.61 5.49 -2.08
N ALA A 6 53.40 6.81 -2.10
CA ALA A 6 52.09 7.41 -2.40
C ALA A 6 51.61 7.11 -3.83
N ILE A 7 52.51 7.16 -4.81
CA ILE A 7 52.19 6.84 -6.22
C ILE A 7 51.85 5.35 -6.36
N ILE A 8 52.63 4.47 -5.71
CA ILE A 8 52.38 3.02 -5.74
C ILE A 8 51.02 2.68 -5.10
N LEU A 9 50.67 3.29 -3.96
CA LEU A 9 49.37 3.10 -3.32
C LEU A 9 48.21 3.61 -4.20
N LEU A 10 48.40 4.72 -4.92
CA LEU A 10 47.40 5.25 -5.84
C LEU A 10 47.21 4.35 -7.06
N CYS A 11 48.29 3.79 -7.60
CA CYS A 11 48.23 2.80 -8.68
C CYS A 11 47.54 1.50 -8.23
N ILE A 12 47.83 1.00 -7.01
CA ILE A 12 47.16 -0.18 -6.44
C ILE A 12 45.65 0.10 -6.26
N LEU A 13 45.28 1.27 -5.73
CA LEU A 13 43.88 1.66 -5.58
C LEU A 13 43.17 1.75 -6.94
N PHE A 14 43.83 2.31 -7.95
CA PHE A 14 43.30 2.40 -9.31
C PHE A 14 43.11 1.03 -9.96
N VAL A 15 44.05 0.10 -9.76
CA VAL A 15 43.94 -1.29 -10.23
C VAL A 15 42.83 -2.04 -9.49
N ILE A 16 42.68 -1.85 -8.18
CA ILE A 16 41.56 -2.42 -7.40
C ILE A 16 40.23 -1.88 -7.93
N ILE A 17 40.13 -0.56 -8.18
CA ILE A 17 38.94 0.05 -8.76
C ILE A 17 38.66 -0.58 -10.12
N ILE A 18 39.61 -0.63 -11.05
CA ILE A 18 39.45 -1.25 -12.37
C ILE A 18 39.03 -2.72 -12.26
N ILE A 19 39.66 -3.51 -11.38
CA ILE A 19 39.29 -4.91 -11.17
C ILE A 19 37.87 -5.00 -10.61
N THR A 20 37.45 -4.11 -9.71
CA THR A 20 36.06 -4.10 -9.20
C THR A 20 35.06 -3.66 -10.26
N THR A 21 35.38 -2.67 -11.12
CA THR A 21 34.51 -2.27 -12.24
C THR A 21 34.45 -3.34 -13.32
N PHE A 22 35.58 -3.97 -13.68
CA PHE A 22 35.61 -5.08 -14.63
C PHE A 22 34.91 -6.32 -14.07
N LYS A 23 35.05 -6.64 -12.77
CA LYS A 23 34.29 -7.74 -12.14
C LYS A 23 32.79 -7.41 -12.13
N TYR A 24 32.41 -6.16 -11.88
CA TYR A 24 31.01 -5.72 -11.98
C TYR A 24 30.44 -5.81 -13.41
N GLN A 25 31.25 -5.53 -14.43
CA GLN A 25 30.85 -5.57 -15.83
C GLN A 25 30.91 -6.98 -16.44
N TYR A 26 31.85 -7.82 -16.00
CA TYR A 26 32.04 -9.22 -16.41
C TYR A 26 30.96 -10.15 -15.82
N TYR A 27 30.40 -9.83 -14.65
CA TYR A 27 29.27 -10.54 -14.06
C TYR A 27 27.88 -10.08 -14.55
N ARG A 28 27.79 -9.31 -15.64
CA ARG A 28 26.51 -8.88 -16.24
C ARG A 28 25.82 -10.07 -16.92
N LYS A 29 25.33 -11.01 -16.10
CA LYS A 29 24.50 -12.15 -16.49
C LYS A 29 23.29 -11.63 -17.30
N ASN A 30 22.95 -12.30 -18.40
CA ASN A 30 21.78 -11.95 -19.22
C ASN A 30 20.52 -11.76 -18.36
N ASN A 31 19.77 -10.71 -18.66
CA ASN A 31 18.52 -10.38 -17.96
C ASN A 31 17.51 -11.53 -18.07
N ALA A 32 16.81 -11.83 -16.98
CA ALA A 32 15.69 -12.76 -16.99
C ALA A 32 14.47 -12.06 -17.60
N VAL A 33 13.86 -12.66 -18.61
CA VAL A 33 12.79 -12.03 -19.39
C VAL A 33 11.42 -12.57 -18.96
N ILE A 34 10.48 -11.67 -18.71
CA ILE A 34 9.06 -11.97 -18.49
C ILE A 34 8.24 -11.23 -19.55
N ALA A 35 7.22 -11.86 -20.10
CA ALA A 35 6.30 -11.21 -21.02
C ALA A 35 5.04 -10.75 -20.28
N ALA A 36 4.53 -9.55 -20.59
CA ALA A 36 3.20 -9.10 -20.21
C ALA A 36 2.35 -8.87 -21.46
N VAL A 37 1.17 -9.48 -21.50
CA VAL A 37 0.22 -9.30 -22.62
C VAL A 37 -0.96 -8.47 -22.16
N VAL A 38 -1.01 -7.23 -22.64
CA VAL A 38 -2.05 -6.24 -22.35
C VAL A 38 -3.05 -6.15 -23.50
N SER A 39 -4.17 -5.45 -23.27
CA SER A 39 -5.10 -5.06 -24.32
C SER A 39 -5.07 -3.53 -24.49
N GLY A 40 -4.56 -3.04 -25.61
CA GLY A 40 -4.38 -1.62 -25.92
C GLY A 40 -5.59 -0.95 -26.60
N GLY A 41 -5.34 0.14 -27.32
CA GLY A 41 -6.37 0.93 -28.01
C GLY A 41 -7.43 1.50 -27.05
N LYS A 42 -8.70 1.13 -27.25
CA LYS A 42 -9.82 1.57 -26.40
C LYS A 42 -9.72 1.11 -24.94
N TYR A 43 -8.82 0.16 -24.64
CA TYR A 43 -8.56 -0.37 -23.29
C TYR A 43 -7.29 0.19 -22.63
N LYS A 44 -6.71 1.28 -23.16
CA LYS A 44 -5.45 1.89 -22.68
C LYS A 44 -5.36 2.08 -21.16
N ILE A 45 -6.44 2.50 -20.50
CA ILE A 45 -6.47 2.71 -19.04
C ILE A 45 -6.25 1.39 -18.29
N ILE A 46 -6.91 0.32 -18.75
CA ILE A 46 -6.78 -1.02 -18.17
C ILE A 46 -5.35 -1.54 -18.37
N ALA A 47 -4.80 -1.40 -19.58
CA ALA A 47 -3.42 -1.78 -19.86
C ALA A 47 -2.42 -1.03 -18.98
N GLN A 48 -2.65 0.26 -18.73
CA GLN A 48 -1.82 1.06 -17.83
C GLN A 48 -1.89 0.55 -16.39
N ASP A 49 -3.08 0.23 -15.87
CA ASP A 49 -3.22 -0.29 -14.51
C ASP A 49 -2.53 -1.65 -14.34
N MET A 50 -2.69 -2.56 -15.30
CA MET A 50 -1.97 -3.84 -15.34
C MET A 50 -0.46 -3.62 -15.33
N LEU A 51 0.08 -2.79 -16.24
CA LEU A 51 1.51 -2.53 -16.31
C LEU A 51 2.05 -1.81 -15.08
N SER A 52 1.28 -0.93 -14.44
CA SER A 52 1.69 -0.25 -13.21
C SER A 52 1.92 -1.24 -12.06
N GLY A 53 1.03 -2.22 -11.90
CA GLY A 53 1.22 -3.29 -10.90
C GLY A 53 2.48 -4.11 -11.16
N ILE A 54 2.64 -4.61 -12.39
CA ILE A 54 3.79 -5.44 -12.79
C ILE A 54 5.11 -4.68 -12.63
N LYS A 55 5.18 -3.45 -13.15
CA LYS A 55 6.40 -2.63 -13.11
C LYS A 55 6.78 -2.26 -11.68
N LEU A 56 5.80 -1.97 -10.81
CA LEU A 56 6.10 -1.67 -9.40
C LEU A 56 6.77 -2.87 -8.70
N CYS A 57 6.29 -4.09 -8.95
CA CYS A 57 6.89 -5.32 -8.43
C CYS A 57 8.32 -5.53 -8.97
N ILE A 58 8.49 -5.46 -10.30
CA ILE A 58 9.78 -5.66 -10.97
C ILE A 58 10.82 -4.63 -10.52
N GLU A 59 10.45 -3.35 -10.44
CA GLU A 59 11.38 -2.31 -10.03
C GLU A 59 11.84 -2.47 -8.59
N LYS A 60 10.95 -2.93 -7.69
CA LYS A 60 11.30 -3.21 -6.30
C LYS A 60 12.38 -4.29 -6.21
N LEU A 61 12.22 -5.37 -6.97
CA LEU A 61 13.19 -6.47 -7.03
C LEU A 61 14.51 -6.04 -7.71
N ASN A 62 14.43 -5.34 -8.84
CA ASN A 62 15.60 -4.88 -9.58
C ASN A 62 16.46 -3.92 -8.74
N LYS A 63 15.82 -3.02 -7.96
CA LYS A 63 16.51 -2.15 -6.99
C LYS A 63 17.18 -2.91 -5.84
N SER A 64 16.69 -4.10 -5.49
CA SER A 64 17.33 -4.98 -4.50
C SER A 64 18.39 -5.93 -5.08
N GLY A 65 18.82 -5.72 -6.33
CA GLY A 65 19.88 -6.51 -6.97
C GLY A 65 19.41 -7.57 -7.97
N GLY A 66 18.10 -7.71 -8.18
CA GLY A 66 17.54 -8.70 -9.11
C GLY A 66 17.54 -10.13 -8.56
N ILE A 67 17.56 -11.14 -9.44
CA ILE A 67 17.61 -12.57 -9.09
C ILE A 67 18.99 -13.11 -9.45
N ASN A 68 19.77 -13.55 -8.45
CA ASN A 68 21.14 -14.06 -8.66
C ASN A 68 22.03 -13.10 -9.48
N GLY A 69 21.84 -11.78 -9.26
CA GLY A 69 22.50 -10.67 -9.97
C GLY A 69 21.89 -10.31 -11.33
N ARG A 70 20.87 -11.05 -11.81
CA ARG A 70 20.17 -10.79 -13.08
C ARG A 70 19.01 -9.83 -12.87
N GLN A 71 18.96 -8.78 -13.69
CA GLN A 71 17.81 -7.89 -13.71
C GLN A 71 16.63 -8.55 -14.46
N ILE A 72 15.41 -8.29 -13.99
CA ILE A 72 14.20 -8.69 -14.70
C ILE A 72 13.89 -7.67 -15.79
N LYS A 73 13.76 -8.15 -17.03
CA LYS A 73 13.31 -7.37 -18.19
C LYS A 73 11.86 -7.73 -18.52
N LEU A 74 10.99 -6.72 -18.53
CA LEU A 74 9.60 -6.87 -18.95
C LEU A 74 9.47 -6.60 -20.45
N GLU A 75 8.96 -7.57 -21.21
CA GLU A 75 8.57 -7.40 -22.62
C GLU A 75 7.05 -7.30 -22.71
N VAL A 76 6.56 -6.23 -23.33
CA VAL A 76 5.12 -5.92 -23.37
C VAL A 76 4.57 -6.19 -24.76
N TYR A 77 3.47 -6.93 -24.83
CA TYR A 77 2.75 -7.27 -26.05
C TYR A 77 1.30 -6.79 -25.96
N ASP A 78 0.69 -6.49 -27.11
CA ASP A 78 -0.69 -6.00 -27.19
C ASP A 78 -1.57 -6.96 -28.00
N ASP A 79 -2.53 -7.61 -27.33
CA ASP A 79 -3.52 -8.48 -27.97
C ASP A 79 -4.74 -7.74 -28.53
N LYS A 80 -4.81 -6.42 -28.35
CA LYS A 80 -5.90 -5.52 -28.76
C LYS A 80 -7.28 -5.92 -28.25
N GLY A 81 -7.37 -6.77 -27.23
CA GLY A 81 -8.61 -7.38 -26.76
C GLY A 81 -9.27 -8.30 -27.78
N ASN A 82 -8.51 -8.84 -28.74
CA ASN A 82 -9.02 -9.64 -29.84
C ASN A 82 -8.47 -11.07 -29.82
N ARG A 83 -9.35 -12.05 -30.06
CA ARG A 83 -9.04 -13.48 -30.06
C ARG A 83 -7.90 -13.88 -31.00
N ASN A 84 -7.93 -13.40 -32.24
CA ASN A 84 -6.97 -13.79 -33.27
C ASN A 84 -5.61 -13.14 -33.04
N THR A 85 -5.61 -11.87 -32.61
CA THR A 85 -4.38 -11.17 -32.23
C THR A 85 -3.74 -11.82 -31.00
N ALA A 86 -4.52 -12.25 -30.01
CA ALA A 86 -4.00 -12.96 -28.84
C ALA A 86 -3.25 -14.25 -29.20
N ILE A 87 -3.78 -15.03 -30.16
CA ILE A 87 -3.10 -16.23 -30.67
C ILE A 87 -1.78 -15.85 -31.36
N LYS A 88 -1.78 -14.80 -32.20
CA LYS A 88 -0.57 -14.32 -32.88
C LYS A 88 0.51 -13.88 -31.88
N VAL A 89 0.12 -13.12 -30.85
CA VAL A 89 1.02 -12.69 -29.77
C VAL A 89 1.60 -13.89 -29.01
N ALA A 90 0.77 -14.89 -28.67
CA ALA A 90 1.25 -16.09 -28.00
C ALA A 90 2.27 -16.86 -28.86
N LEU A 91 2.03 -16.95 -30.17
CA LEU A 91 2.98 -17.55 -31.12
C LEU A 91 4.27 -16.73 -31.24
N GLU A 92 4.18 -15.40 -31.22
CA GLU A 92 5.34 -14.50 -31.24
C GLU A 92 6.23 -14.67 -30.01
N ILE A 93 5.64 -14.64 -28.80
CA ILE A 93 6.33 -14.90 -27.53
C ILE A 93 7.03 -16.26 -27.58
N SER A 94 6.33 -17.26 -28.10
CA SER A 94 6.86 -18.62 -28.18
C SER A 94 7.99 -18.75 -29.20
N LYS A 95 7.90 -18.07 -30.35
CA LYS A 95 8.96 -18.02 -31.37
C LYS A 95 10.22 -17.34 -30.85
N LYS A 96 10.08 -16.24 -30.10
CA LYS A 96 11.21 -15.54 -29.49
C LYS A 96 11.89 -16.36 -28.38
N ASN A 97 11.13 -17.24 -27.74
CA ASN A 97 11.57 -18.26 -26.79
C ASN A 97 12.57 -17.77 -25.72
N ASN A 98 12.33 -16.58 -25.16
CA ASN A 98 13.13 -15.98 -24.10
C ASN A 98 12.32 -15.73 -22.80
N ALA A 99 10.99 -15.66 -22.90
CA ALA A 99 10.12 -15.42 -21.76
C ALA A 99 10.05 -16.64 -20.82
N LEU A 100 10.36 -16.43 -19.54
CA LEU A 100 10.33 -17.46 -18.50
C LEU A 100 8.89 -17.76 -18.03
N PHE A 101 8.03 -16.74 -18.06
CA PHE A 101 6.58 -16.87 -17.89
C PHE A 101 5.87 -15.68 -18.52
N VAL A 102 4.55 -15.78 -18.64
CA VAL A 102 3.68 -14.75 -19.21
C VAL A 102 2.71 -14.23 -18.15
N LEU A 103 2.59 -12.91 -18.06
CA LEU A 103 1.57 -12.21 -17.27
C LEU A 103 0.46 -11.75 -18.21
N GLY A 104 -0.75 -12.28 -18.03
CA GLY A 104 -1.88 -12.00 -18.93
C GLY A 104 -2.63 -13.27 -19.34
N HIS A 105 -3.47 -13.23 -20.37
CA HIS A 105 -4.00 -12.01 -21.01
C HIS A 105 -5.02 -11.32 -20.07
N TYR A 106 -5.51 -10.14 -20.45
CA TYR A 106 -6.49 -9.40 -19.63
C TYR A 106 -7.91 -10.00 -19.71
N PHE A 107 -8.43 -10.20 -20.92
CA PHE A 107 -9.80 -10.69 -21.08
C PHE A 107 -9.86 -12.22 -21.06
N SER A 108 -10.96 -12.78 -20.53
CA SER A 108 -11.21 -14.22 -20.58
C SER A 108 -11.23 -14.77 -22.01
N LEU A 109 -11.79 -14.03 -22.97
CA LEU A 109 -11.80 -14.41 -24.38
C LEU A 109 -10.40 -14.54 -24.98
N THR A 110 -9.50 -13.59 -24.68
CA THR A 110 -8.13 -13.60 -25.22
C THR A 110 -7.27 -14.62 -24.50
N SER A 111 -7.43 -14.75 -23.18
CA SER A 111 -6.78 -15.76 -22.34
C SER A 111 -7.09 -17.18 -22.81
N LEU A 112 -8.37 -17.50 -23.03
CA LEU A 112 -8.80 -18.83 -23.49
C LEU A 112 -8.27 -19.18 -24.90
N ALA A 113 -8.09 -18.18 -25.75
CA ALA A 113 -7.57 -18.40 -27.10
C ALA A 113 -6.06 -18.66 -27.09
N ALA A 114 -5.33 -17.87 -26.31
CA ALA A 114 -3.88 -17.99 -26.18
C ALA A 114 -3.45 -19.18 -25.31
N SER A 115 -4.27 -19.60 -24.34
CA SER A 115 -3.96 -20.69 -23.41
C SER A 115 -3.60 -22.00 -24.11
N LYS A 116 -4.26 -22.31 -25.25
CA LYS A 116 -3.96 -23.49 -26.07
C LYS A 116 -2.54 -23.48 -26.64
N VAL A 117 -2.04 -22.30 -27.03
CA VAL A 117 -0.69 -22.12 -27.55
C VAL A 117 0.33 -22.31 -26.43
N TYR A 118 0.13 -21.65 -25.29
CA TYR A 118 1.03 -21.75 -24.15
C TYR A 118 1.07 -23.16 -23.54
N LEU A 119 -0.06 -23.87 -23.49
CA LEU A 119 -0.13 -25.27 -23.07
C LEU A 119 0.71 -26.16 -23.99
N LYS A 120 0.53 -26.05 -25.32
CA LYS A 120 1.30 -26.84 -26.30
C LYS A 120 2.81 -26.57 -26.20
N LEU A 121 3.19 -25.33 -25.92
CA LEU A 121 4.57 -24.86 -25.91
C LEU A 121 5.19 -24.82 -24.50
N LYS A 122 4.46 -25.30 -23.49
CA LYS A 122 4.91 -25.43 -22.10
C LYS A 122 5.46 -24.12 -21.54
N ILE A 123 4.69 -23.03 -21.70
CA ILE A 123 5.00 -21.70 -21.16
C ILE A 123 4.02 -21.41 -20.02
N PRO A 124 4.50 -21.18 -18.79
CA PRO A 124 3.62 -20.89 -17.67
C PRO A 124 3.04 -19.48 -17.83
N VAL A 125 1.74 -19.36 -17.55
CA VAL A 125 0.97 -18.13 -17.66
C VAL A 125 0.27 -17.84 -16.34
N ILE A 126 0.31 -16.59 -15.90
CA ILE A 126 -0.38 -16.14 -14.69
C ILE A 126 -1.28 -14.95 -15.07
N THR A 127 -2.60 -15.11 -14.92
CA THR A 127 -3.56 -14.02 -15.11
C THR A 127 -3.96 -13.39 -13.79
N GLY A 128 -4.13 -12.06 -13.79
CA GLY A 128 -4.67 -11.28 -12.68
C GLY A 128 -6.03 -10.66 -13.00
N SER A 129 -6.73 -11.10 -14.05
CA SER A 129 -8.03 -10.51 -14.42
C SER A 129 -9.00 -11.41 -15.17
N ALA A 130 -8.53 -12.50 -15.78
CA ALA A 130 -9.40 -13.40 -16.52
C ALA A 130 -9.99 -14.49 -15.62
N THR A 131 -11.32 -14.51 -15.48
CA THR A 131 -12.04 -15.31 -14.49
C THR A 131 -12.85 -16.48 -15.08
N ALA A 132 -12.81 -16.69 -16.39
CA ALA A 132 -13.55 -17.81 -17.00
C ALA A 132 -12.97 -19.16 -16.56
N ASP A 133 -13.85 -20.06 -16.14
CA ASP A 133 -13.48 -21.33 -15.50
C ASP A 133 -12.59 -22.22 -16.37
N ASN A 134 -12.84 -22.23 -17.68
CA ASN A 134 -12.16 -23.10 -18.64
C ASN A 134 -10.75 -22.64 -19.04
N ILE A 135 -10.28 -21.50 -18.54
CA ILE A 135 -8.91 -21.00 -18.82
C ILE A 135 -7.88 -21.92 -18.17
N THR A 136 -8.15 -22.30 -16.92
CA THR A 136 -7.22 -23.00 -16.03
C THR A 136 -7.63 -24.46 -15.80
N GLN A 137 -8.90 -24.82 -16.02
CA GLN A 137 -9.34 -26.22 -16.02
C GLN A 137 -8.58 -27.07 -17.06
N LYS A 138 -8.01 -28.20 -16.60
CA LYS A 138 -7.21 -29.13 -17.43
C LYS A 138 -6.01 -28.44 -18.12
N ASN A 139 -5.45 -27.40 -17.50
CA ASN A 139 -4.31 -26.66 -18.03
C ASN A 139 -3.30 -26.34 -16.93
N ASP A 140 -2.37 -27.27 -16.69
CA ASP A 140 -1.33 -27.15 -15.65
C ASP A 140 -0.29 -26.06 -15.91
N TRP A 141 -0.39 -25.34 -17.04
CA TRP A 141 0.48 -24.24 -17.41
C TRP A 141 -0.20 -22.87 -17.26
N TYR A 142 -1.44 -22.82 -16.78
CA TYR A 142 -2.19 -21.57 -16.65
C TYR A 142 -2.73 -21.42 -15.23
N PHE A 143 -2.33 -20.33 -14.60
CA PHE A 143 -2.65 -20.00 -13.23
C PHE A 143 -3.40 -18.67 -13.17
N SER A 144 -4.30 -18.54 -12.20
CA SER A 144 -5.03 -17.31 -11.94
C SER A 144 -4.84 -16.90 -10.48
N VAL A 145 -4.39 -15.67 -10.24
CA VAL A 145 -4.37 -15.10 -8.88
C VAL A 145 -5.74 -14.56 -8.44
N LEU A 146 -6.80 -14.95 -9.15
CA LEU A 146 -8.19 -14.63 -8.87
C LEU A 146 -9.04 -15.89 -8.78
N PRO A 147 -10.13 -15.85 -7.98
CA PRO A 147 -11.19 -16.83 -8.12
C PRO A 147 -11.88 -16.72 -9.49
N ASN A 148 -12.51 -17.82 -9.91
CA ASN A 148 -13.23 -17.89 -11.17
C ASN A 148 -14.71 -17.45 -11.02
N ASN A 149 -15.42 -17.34 -12.15
CA ASN A 149 -16.83 -16.95 -12.18
C ASN A 149 -17.72 -17.90 -11.37
N SER A 150 -17.44 -19.21 -11.38
CA SER A 150 -18.22 -20.14 -10.56
C SER A 150 -18.12 -19.82 -9.08
N PHE A 151 -16.89 -19.59 -8.57
CA PHE A 151 -16.66 -19.18 -7.20
C PHE A 151 -17.36 -17.85 -6.88
N GLN A 152 -17.31 -16.89 -7.80
CA GLN A 152 -17.94 -15.58 -7.62
C GLN A 152 -19.46 -15.67 -7.48
N GLY A 153 -20.15 -16.39 -8.37
CA GLY A 153 -21.60 -16.56 -8.28
C GLY A 153 -22.04 -17.30 -7.02
N GLU A 154 -21.31 -18.35 -6.61
CA GLU A 154 -21.53 -19.03 -5.33
C GLU A 154 -21.32 -18.08 -4.12
N PHE A 155 -20.28 -17.25 -4.18
CA PHE A 155 -19.97 -16.27 -3.14
C PHE A 155 -21.07 -15.21 -3.03
N ILE A 156 -21.55 -14.66 -4.15
CA ILE A 156 -22.63 -13.66 -4.17
C ILE A 156 -23.91 -14.24 -3.55
N ALA A 157 -24.33 -15.44 -3.92
CA ALA A 157 -25.50 -16.09 -3.31
C ALA A 157 -25.34 -16.26 -1.78
N SER A 158 -24.15 -16.71 -1.35
CA SER A 158 -23.83 -16.86 0.08
C SER A 158 -23.88 -15.53 0.81
N PHE A 159 -23.28 -14.48 0.24
CA PHE A 159 -23.26 -13.13 0.79
C PHE A 159 -24.67 -12.54 0.94
N ILE A 160 -25.51 -12.69 -0.09
CA ILE A 160 -26.90 -12.23 -0.07
C ILE A 160 -27.64 -12.84 1.13
N ARG A 161 -27.50 -14.15 1.34
CA ARG A 161 -28.17 -14.85 2.44
C ARG A 161 -27.60 -14.47 3.81
N SER A 162 -26.28 -14.52 3.98
CA SER A 162 -25.64 -14.43 5.31
C SER A 162 -25.39 -13.01 5.80
N SER A 163 -25.20 -12.06 4.87
CA SER A 163 -24.79 -10.68 5.19
C SER A 163 -25.89 -9.68 4.93
N LEU A 164 -26.65 -9.86 3.84
CA LEU A 164 -27.77 -8.97 3.51
C LEU A 164 -29.12 -9.49 4.03
N GLY A 165 -29.21 -10.77 4.39
CA GLY A 165 -30.41 -11.38 4.98
C GLY A 165 -31.55 -11.65 4.00
N TYR A 166 -31.36 -11.45 2.70
CA TYR A 166 -32.40 -11.68 1.70
C TYR A 166 -32.67 -13.17 1.51
N LYS A 167 -33.97 -13.51 1.49
CA LYS A 167 -34.47 -14.86 1.19
C LYS A 167 -35.06 -14.98 -0.22
N THR A 168 -35.17 -13.86 -0.94
CA THR A 168 -35.73 -13.78 -2.28
C THR A 168 -34.78 -12.99 -3.19
N CYS A 169 -34.65 -13.38 -4.45
CA CYS A 169 -33.88 -12.64 -5.44
C CYS A 169 -34.46 -12.72 -6.85
N SER A 170 -34.12 -11.76 -7.69
CA SER A 170 -34.34 -11.80 -9.14
C SER A 170 -33.00 -11.71 -9.86
N ILE A 171 -32.86 -12.36 -11.02
CA ILE A 171 -31.60 -12.43 -11.74
C ILE A 171 -31.78 -11.82 -13.13
N ILE A 172 -30.84 -11.00 -13.56
CA ILE A 172 -30.71 -10.55 -14.95
C ILE A 172 -29.30 -10.90 -15.42
N TYR A 173 -29.18 -11.68 -16.50
CA TYR A 173 -27.88 -12.07 -17.03
C TYR A 173 -27.77 -11.88 -18.55
N GLU A 174 -26.57 -11.55 -19.02
CA GLU A 174 -26.28 -11.52 -20.45
C GLU A 174 -26.03 -12.94 -20.96
N SER A 175 -26.54 -13.27 -22.15
CA SER A 175 -26.45 -14.61 -22.74
C SER A 175 -25.04 -15.05 -23.18
N ASN A 176 -24.02 -14.21 -22.97
CA ASN A 176 -22.62 -14.55 -23.21
C ASN A 176 -22.05 -15.50 -22.13
N ASP A 177 -20.84 -16.03 -22.37
CA ASP A 177 -20.23 -17.02 -21.48
C ASP A 177 -19.99 -16.48 -20.06
N TYR A 178 -19.65 -15.20 -19.92
CA TYR A 178 -19.43 -14.56 -18.63
C TYR A 178 -20.73 -14.49 -17.82
N GLY A 179 -21.79 -13.89 -18.35
CA GLY A 179 -23.09 -13.80 -17.68
C GLY A 179 -23.71 -15.16 -17.38
N LYS A 180 -23.62 -16.11 -18.31
CA LYS A 180 -24.10 -17.49 -18.12
C LYS A 180 -23.36 -18.23 -17.01
N SER A 181 -22.04 -18.13 -16.94
CA SER A 181 -21.25 -18.82 -15.90
C SER A 181 -21.58 -18.32 -14.49
N LEU A 182 -21.69 -17.00 -14.32
CA LEU A 182 -22.11 -16.37 -13.07
C LEU A 182 -23.53 -16.74 -12.66
N PHE A 183 -24.47 -16.69 -13.60
CA PHE A 183 -25.86 -17.05 -13.37
C PHE A 183 -25.99 -18.51 -12.90
N LYS A 184 -25.38 -19.46 -13.61
CA LYS A 184 -25.51 -20.89 -13.29
C LYS A 184 -24.96 -21.24 -11.91
N SER A 185 -23.81 -20.69 -11.53
CA SER A 185 -23.21 -20.94 -10.22
C SER A 185 -24.00 -20.28 -9.09
N PHE A 186 -24.46 -19.04 -9.31
CA PHE A 186 -25.34 -18.34 -8.39
C PHE A 186 -26.65 -19.12 -8.17
N GLU A 187 -27.35 -19.52 -9.24
CA GLU A 187 -28.62 -20.22 -9.17
C GLU A 187 -28.49 -21.53 -8.38
N LYS A 188 -27.46 -22.32 -8.69
CA LYS A 188 -27.17 -23.57 -7.98
C LYS A 188 -27.00 -23.32 -6.48
N LYS A 189 -26.22 -22.30 -6.09
CA LYS A 189 -25.95 -21.97 -4.69
C LYS A 189 -27.17 -21.35 -4.00
N ALA A 190 -27.92 -20.51 -4.69
CA ALA A 190 -29.15 -19.89 -4.18
C ALA A 190 -30.18 -20.96 -3.78
N ARG A 191 -30.37 -21.99 -4.61
CA ARG A 191 -31.23 -23.14 -4.28
C ARG A 191 -30.75 -23.89 -3.04
N LEU A 192 -29.44 -24.14 -2.91
CA LEU A 192 -28.85 -24.77 -1.72
C LEU A 192 -29.01 -23.95 -0.43
N LEU A 193 -29.12 -22.62 -0.56
CA LEU A 193 -29.26 -21.70 0.57
C LEU A 193 -30.72 -21.31 0.86
N ASN A 194 -31.69 -21.94 0.17
CA ASN A 194 -33.12 -21.61 0.26
C ASN A 194 -33.39 -20.12 -0.01
N ILE A 195 -32.75 -19.58 -1.05
CA ILE A 195 -33.10 -18.28 -1.64
C ILE A 195 -34.09 -18.55 -2.78
N GLU A 196 -35.29 -17.99 -2.68
CA GLU A 196 -36.32 -18.10 -3.70
C GLU A 196 -35.99 -17.18 -4.89
N ILE A 197 -35.84 -17.76 -6.08
CA ILE A 197 -35.59 -17.00 -7.31
C ILE A 197 -36.93 -16.62 -7.94
N LYS A 198 -37.35 -15.36 -7.80
CA LYS A 198 -38.65 -14.86 -8.28
C LYS A 198 -38.72 -14.77 -9.79
N LYS A 199 -37.67 -14.26 -10.42
CA LYS A 199 -37.57 -14.07 -11.87
C LYS A 199 -36.14 -14.28 -12.35
N VAL A 200 -36.01 -14.82 -13.56
CA VAL A 200 -34.76 -14.92 -14.31
C VAL A 200 -34.98 -14.28 -15.67
N PHE A 201 -34.24 -13.22 -15.95
CA PHE A 201 -34.27 -12.51 -17.22
C PHE A 201 -32.95 -12.69 -17.96
N THR A 202 -33.04 -12.76 -19.29
CA THR A 202 -31.87 -12.83 -20.16
C THR A 202 -31.98 -11.81 -21.28
N PHE A 203 -30.83 -11.33 -21.73
CA PHE A 203 -30.72 -10.48 -22.92
C PHE A 203 -29.45 -10.83 -23.69
N ASP A 204 -29.40 -10.41 -24.94
CA ASP A 204 -28.22 -10.57 -25.80
C ASP A 204 -27.90 -9.24 -26.48
N THR A 205 -26.71 -8.70 -26.19
CA THR A 205 -26.23 -7.44 -26.76
C THR A 205 -26.04 -7.48 -28.28
N LYS A 206 -25.89 -8.69 -28.85
CA LYS A 206 -25.76 -8.90 -30.30
C LYS A 206 -27.10 -9.08 -31.00
N ASN A 207 -28.19 -9.21 -30.25
CA ASN A 207 -29.51 -9.41 -30.83
C ASN A 207 -30.07 -8.09 -31.38
N PRO A 208 -30.57 -8.04 -32.63
CA PRO A 208 -31.19 -6.83 -33.19
C PRO A 208 -32.34 -6.26 -32.35
N LYS A 209 -33.03 -7.11 -31.57
CA LYS A 209 -34.12 -6.75 -30.66
C LYS A 209 -33.64 -6.43 -29.23
N TYR A 210 -32.34 -6.20 -29.01
CA TYR A 210 -31.76 -5.90 -27.70
C TYR A 210 -32.54 -4.81 -26.93
N ALA A 211 -32.83 -3.68 -27.58
CA ALA A 211 -33.57 -2.58 -26.93
C ALA A 211 -34.97 -3.01 -26.46
N LEU A 212 -35.66 -3.85 -27.24
CA LEU A 212 -36.96 -4.40 -26.87
C LEU A 212 -36.84 -5.40 -25.72
N GLN A 213 -35.80 -6.24 -25.70
CA GLN A 213 -35.52 -7.16 -24.58
C GLN A 213 -35.32 -6.40 -23.27
N ILE A 214 -34.52 -5.33 -23.28
CA ILE A 214 -34.30 -4.46 -22.11
C ILE A 214 -35.62 -3.79 -21.68
N LYS A 215 -36.39 -3.21 -22.60
CA LYS A 215 -37.68 -2.59 -22.24
C LYS A 215 -38.63 -3.59 -21.58
N ARG A 216 -38.74 -4.80 -22.15
CA ARG A 216 -39.60 -5.87 -21.64
C ARG A 216 -39.16 -6.34 -20.25
N LEU A 217 -37.87 -6.66 -20.05
CA LEU A 217 -37.39 -7.14 -18.75
C LEU A 217 -37.56 -6.09 -17.65
N ILE A 218 -37.39 -4.80 -17.97
CA ILE A 218 -37.60 -3.72 -17.00
C ILE A 218 -39.09 -3.61 -16.64
N GLY A 219 -40.00 -3.71 -17.61
CA GLY A 219 -41.44 -3.69 -17.36
C GLY A 219 -41.93 -4.88 -16.52
N GLU A 220 -41.45 -6.09 -16.83
CA GLU A 220 -41.77 -7.30 -16.06
C GLU A 220 -41.18 -7.26 -14.64
N LEU A 221 -39.95 -6.77 -14.48
CA LEU A 221 -39.35 -6.63 -13.15
C LEU A 221 -40.09 -5.60 -12.29
N ARG A 222 -40.51 -4.47 -12.88
CA ARG A 222 -41.29 -3.43 -12.18
C ARG A 222 -42.68 -3.89 -11.77
N SER A 223 -43.29 -4.81 -12.51
CA SER A 223 -44.59 -5.41 -12.17
C SER A 223 -44.47 -6.61 -11.24
N THR A 224 -43.25 -7.07 -10.92
CA THR A 224 -43.05 -8.18 -10.00
C THR A 224 -43.20 -7.70 -8.56
N ALA A 225 -44.21 -8.21 -7.85
CA ALA A 225 -44.36 -7.97 -6.42
C ALA A 225 -43.17 -8.61 -5.66
N ASN A 226 -42.49 -7.81 -4.81
CA ASN A 226 -41.34 -8.23 -4.02
C ASN A 226 -40.28 -9.03 -4.82
N PRO A 227 -39.57 -8.39 -5.77
CA PRO A 227 -38.58 -9.09 -6.60
C PRO A 227 -37.33 -9.54 -5.80
N GLY A 228 -37.25 -9.17 -4.52
CA GLY A 228 -36.07 -9.38 -3.68
C GLY A 228 -34.90 -8.51 -4.14
N ILE A 229 -33.70 -8.91 -3.73
CA ILE A 229 -32.48 -8.30 -4.26
C ILE A 229 -32.26 -8.72 -5.71
N ILE A 230 -31.80 -7.81 -6.56
CA ILE A 230 -31.55 -8.08 -7.98
C ILE A 230 -30.07 -8.38 -8.17
N PHE A 231 -29.76 -9.57 -8.69
CA PHE A 231 -28.42 -9.93 -9.14
C PHE A 231 -28.26 -9.63 -10.64
N LEU A 232 -27.34 -8.72 -10.98
CA LEU A 232 -27.01 -8.37 -12.36
C LEU A 232 -25.73 -9.08 -12.81
N ALA A 233 -25.85 -10.23 -13.46
CA ALA A 233 -24.72 -10.99 -14.01
C ALA A 233 -24.32 -10.46 -15.40
N THR A 234 -23.76 -9.25 -15.44
CA THR A 234 -23.40 -8.54 -16.68
C THR A 234 -22.05 -7.83 -16.57
N TYR A 235 -21.52 -7.34 -17.70
CA TYR A 235 -20.44 -6.36 -17.69
C TYR A 235 -20.94 -4.97 -17.26
N ALA A 236 -19.99 -4.10 -16.89
CA ALA A 236 -20.25 -2.77 -16.33
C ALA A 236 -21.08 -1.85 -17.24
N ALA A 237 -20.91 -1.91 -18.57
CA ALA A 237 -21.60 -1.01 -19.48
C ALA A 237 -23.11 -1.34 -19.56
N GLU A 238 -23.44 -2.61 -19.67
CA GLU A 238 -24.81 -3.14 -19.71
C GLU A 238 -25.47 -2.98 -18.33
N GLY A 239 -24.72 -3.27 -17.26
CA GLY A 239 -25.17 -3.08 -15.89
C GLY A 239 -25.55 -1.63 -15.61
N ALA A 240 -24.73 -0.66 -16.03
CA ALA A 240 -25.03 0.76 -15.87
C ALA A 240 -26.33 1.19 -16.59
N LYS A 241 -26.59 0.67 -17.80
CA LYS A 241 -27.83 0.95 -18.55
C LYS A 241 -29.07 0.36 -17.88
N ILE A 242 -28.96 -0.84 -17.34
CA ILE A 242 -30.06 -1.50 -16.62
C ILE A 242 -30.33 -0.76 -15.31
N ILE A 243 -29.29 -0.42 -14.55
CA ILE A 243 -29.42 0.32 -13.29
C ILE A 243 -30.05 1.69 -13.51
N SER A 244 -29.63 2.45 -14.53
CA SER A 244 -30.25 3.75 -14.82
C SER A 244 -31.73 3.66 -15.22
N SER A 245 -32.17 2.49 -15.69
CA SER A 245 -33.58 2.20 -15.98
C SER A 245 -34.34 1.71 -14.75
N LEU A 246 -33.68 1.11 -13.75
CA LEU A 246 -34.31 0.58 -12.53
C LEU A 246 -34.38 1.60 -11.40
N LYS A 247 -33.36 2.44 -11.25
CA LYS A 247 -33.24 3.43 -10.18
C LYS A 247 -33.92 4.74 -10.61
N TYR A 248 -35.09 5.01 -10.02
CA TYR A 248 -35.85 6.25 -10.15
C TYR A 248 -36.30 6.72 -8.76
N PRO A 249 -36.76 7.99 -8.59
CA PRO A 249 -37.24 8.48 -7.32
C PRO A 249 -38.37 7.60 -6.78
N GLY A 250 -38.22 7.10 -5.54
CA GLY A 250 -39.17 6.16 -4.92
C GLY A 250 -38.90 4.68 -5.20
N SER A 251 -37.94 4.32 -6.06
CA SER A 251 -37.55 2.92 -6.25
C SER A 251 -36.67 2.41 -5.08
N SER A 252 -37.02 1.26 -4.52
CA SER A 252 -36.32 0.63 -3.40
C SER A 252 -35.51 -0.61 -3.80
N TYR A 253 -35.15 -0.75 -5.09
CA TYR A 253 -34.41 -1.91 -5.57
C TYR A 253 -33.00 -1.96 -4.97
N GLU A 254 -32.72 -3.03 -4.25
CA GLU A 254 -31.36 -3.40 -3.88
C GLU A 254 -30.74 -4.23 -5.01
N ILE A 255 -29.52 -3.88 -5.41
CA ILE A 255 -28.87 -4.44 -6.60
C ILE A 255 -27.45 -4.86 -6.23
N ILE A 256 -27.07 -6.07 -6.62
CA ILE A 256 -25.71 -6.59 -6.51
C ILE A 256 -25.18 -7.01 -7.89
N GLY A 257 -23.93 -6.63 -8.18
CA GLY A 257 -23.23 -7.02 -9.42
C GLY A 257 -21.90 -7.72 -9.17
N PRO A 258 -21.28 -8.27 -10.23
CA PRO A 258 -19.97 -8.89 -10.17
C PRO A 258 -18.85 -7.85 -10.16
N ASP A 259 -17.61 -8.30 -10.06
CA ASP A 259 -16.35 -7.53 -10.10
C ASP A 259 -16.25 -6.52 -11.24
N SER A 260 -16.92 -6.75 -12.37
CA SER A 260 -16.94 -5.75 -13.44
C SER A 260 -17.48 -4.39 -12.96
N PHE A 261 -18.40 -4.38 -11.98
CA PHE A 261 -18.99 -3.15 -11.44
C PHE A 261 -18.05 -2.41 -10.48
N SER A 262 -16.96 -3.04 -9.99
CA SER A 262 -16.00 -2.37 -9.10
C SER A 262 -14.96 -1.52 -9.84
N THR A 263 -15.01 -1.50 -11.17
CA THR A 263 -14.06 -0.76 -12.01
C THR A 263 -14.50 0.69 -12.23
N ASN A 264 -13.54 1.58 -12.52
CA ASN A 264 -13.84 2.96 -12.95
C ASN A 264 -14.71 3.02 -14.22
N ALA A 265 -14.74 1.96 -15.03
CA ALA A 265 -15.59 1.89 -16.20
C ALA A 265 -17.09 1.91 -15.82
N PHE A 266 -17.47 1.33 -14.68
CA PHE A 266 -18.85 1.30 -14.23
C PHE A 266 -19.38 2.71 -13.95
N ILE A 267 -18.70 3.47 -13.09
CA ILE A 267 -19.06 4.86 -12.79
C ILE A 267 -19.02 5.74 -14.04
N LYS A 268 -18.01 5.58 -14.90
CA LYS A 268 -17.96 6.32 -16.17
C LYS A 268 -19.14 6.03 -17.09
N ASN A 269 -19.64 4.80 -17.13
CA ASN A 269 -20.85 4.46 -17.90
C ASN A 269 -22.11 5.05 -17.26
N LEU A 270 -22.23 5.05 -15.93
CA LEU A 270 -23.33 5.72 -15.24
C LEU A 270 -23.32 7.24 -15.43
N GLN A 271 -22.15 7.88 -15.42
CA GLN A 271 -21.99 9.30 -15.70
C GLN A 271 -22.37 9.69 -17.15
N ARG A 272 -22.64 8.73 -18.05
CA ARG A 272 -23.23 9.06 -19.36
C ARG A 272 -24.68 9.51 -19.23
N PHE A 273 -25.35 9.12 -18.15
CA PHE A 273 -26.70 9.58 -17.82
C PHE A 273 -26.64 10.91 -17.06
N PRO A 274 -27.40 11.94 -17.46
CA PRO A 274 -27.30 13.29 -16.90
C PRO A 274 -27.44 13.34 -15.37
N GLN A 275 -28.34 12.55 -14.79
CA GLN A 275 -28.65 12.59 -13.36
C GLN A 275 -27.46 12.18 -12.48
N GLU A 276 -26.63 11.23 -12.92
CA GLU A 276 -25.43 10.83 -12.17
C GLU A 276 -24.36 11.94 -12.18
N LYS A 277 -24.30 12.73 -13.26
CA LYS A 277 -23.38 13.87 -13.34
C LYS A 277 -23.83 15.04 -12.47
N THR A 278 -25.12 15.37 -12.50
CA THR A 278 -25.68 16.49 -11.73
C THR A 278 -25.78 16.17 -10.24
N THR A 279 -26.07 14.91 -9.91
CA THR A 279 -26.26 14.45 -8.54
C THR A 279 -25.45 13.18 -8.32
N PRO A 280 -24.18 13.29 -7.91
CA PRO A 280 -23.33 12.14 -7.67
C PRO A 280 -23.98 11.14 -6.70
N GLY A 281 -24.08 9.88 -7.12
CA GLY A 281 -24.76 8.86 -6.35
C GLY A 281 -26.22 8.60 -6.75
N TYR A 282 -26.80 9.34 -7.70
CA TYR A 282 -28.21 9.19 -8.09
C TYR A 282 -28.58 7.75 -8.47
N TYR A 283 -27.78 7.12 -9.36
CA TYR A 283 -27.95 5.72 -9.74
C TYR A 283 -26.98 4.80 -8.99
N SER A 284 -25.79 5.30 -8.64
CA SER A 284 -24.74 4.47 -8.06
C SER A 284 -24.93 4.16 -6.58
N ASN A 285 -25.58 5.01 -5.78
CA ASN A 285 -25.71 4.77 -4.34
C ASN A 285 -26.50 3.49 -4.03
N GLY A 286 -25.96 2.69 -3.12
CA GLY A 286 -26.61 1.44 -2.69
C GLY A 286 -26.34 0.24 -3.61
N ILE A 287 -25.56 0.39 -4.68
CA ILE A 287 -25.15 -0.74 -5.51
C ILE A 287 -24.05 -1.52 -4.80
N TYR A 288 -24.30 -2.81 -4.55
CA TYR A 288 -23.29 -3.75 -4.06
C TYR A 288 -22.50 -4.32 -5.24
N THR A 289 -21.21 -4.56 -5.03
CA THR A 289 -20.39 -5.28 -6.01
C THR A 289 -19.31 -6.09 -5.32
N THR A 290 -19.01 -7.26 -5.87
CA THR A 290 -17.78 -7.97 -5.48
C THR A 290 -16.55 -7.26 -6.06
N THR A 291 -15.38 -7.45 -5.48
CA THR A 291 -14.10 -6.99 -6.01
C THR A 291 -12.96 -7.85 -5.45
N PRO A 292 -11.93 -8.19 -6.23
CA PRO A 292 -10.77 -8.94 -5.72
C PRO A 292 -9.98 -8.18 -4.64
N PHE A 293 -10.07 -6.86 -4.65
CA PHE A 293 -9.25 -5.99 -3.83
C PHE A 293 -10.00 -4.71 -3.45
N ILE A 294 -9.85 -4.28 -2.20
CA ILE A 294 -10.20 -2.94 -1.73
C ILE A 294 -8.98 -2.41 -0.97
N ALA A 295 -8.51 -1.23 -1.35
CA ALA A 295 -7.30 -0.64 -0.77
C ALA A 295 -7.41 -0.47 0.75
N ASP A 296 -8.61 -0.12 1.23
CA ASP A 296 -8.84 0.14 2.65
C ASP A 296 -8.89 -1.14 3.51
N PHE A 297 -8.71 -2.33 2.93
CA PHE A 297 -8.72 -3.60 3.66
C PHE A 297 -7.29 -4.06 4.01
N ALA A 298 -6.90 -4.01 5.29
CA ALA A 298 -5.51 -4.19 5.70
C ALA A 298 -4.98 -5.64 5.60
N ASN A 299 -3.81 -5.79 4.98
CA ASN A 299 -2.75 -6.76 5.32
C ASN A 299 -1.39 -6.02 5.24
N ASP A 300 -0.33 -6.47 5.93
CA ASP A 300 0.96 -5.73 5.97
C ASP A 300 1.51 -5.42 4.56
N GLN A 301 1.37 -6.36 3.63
CA GLN A 301 1.83 -6.18 2.25
C GLN A 301 0.98 -5.19 1.46
N ASN A 302 -0.32 -5.16 1.69
CA ASN A 302 -1.25 -4.25 1.05
C ASN A 302 -0.90 -2.79 1.36
N GLN A 303 -0.60 -2.49 2.63
CA GLN A 303 -0.27 -1.13 3.04
C GLN A 303 1.00 -0.62 2.37
N GLN A 304 2.07 -1.43 2.39
CA GLN A 304 3.29 -1.07 1.70
C GLN A 304 3.08 -0.91 0.20
N PHE A 305 2.29 -1.79 -0.42
CA PHE A 305 1.94 -1.69 -1.83
C PHE A 305 1.19 -0.39 -2.14
N ILE A 306 0.17 -0.03 -1.36
CA ILE A 306 -0.60 1.21 -1.53
C ILE A 306 0.31 2.42 -1.41
N LEU A 307 1.18 2.46 -0.40
CA LEU A 307 2.14 3.56 -0.21
C LEU A 307 3.13 3.66 -1.36
N ASP A 308 3.76 2.54 -1.75
CA ASP A 308 4.70 2.47 -2.88
C ASP A 308 4.00 2.93 -4.18
N TYR A 309 2.75 2.53 -4.38
CA TYR A 309 1.96 2.86 -5.56
C TYR A 309 1.54 4.34 -5.57
N LEU A 310 1.05 4.88 -4.45
CA LEU A 310 0.70 6.29 -4.30
C LEU A 310 1.92 7.19 -4.50
N ASN A 311 3.06 6.83 -3.90
CA ASN A 311 4.29 7.60 -4.03
C ASN A 311 4.74 7.72 -5.49
N LYS A 312 4.62 6.62 -6.24
CA LYS A 312 5.06 6.54 -7.63
C LYS A 312 4.06 7.12 -8.64
N TYR A 313 2.78 6.76 -8.51
CA TYR A 313 1.76 7.05 -9.53
C TYR A 313 0.80 8.17 -9.16
N LYS A 314 0.86 8.69 -7.93
CA LYS A 314 -0.01 9.78 -7.40
C LYS A 314 -1.51 9.49 -7.55
N LYS A 315 -1.89 8.21 -7.59
CA LYS A 315 -3.28 7.72 -7.67
C LYS A 315 -3.43 6.45 -6.84
N LYS A 316 -4.62 6.18 -6.31
CA LYS A 316 -4.91 4.92 -5.60
C LYS A 316 -4.77 3.72 -6.56
N PRO A 317 -4.23 2.58 -6.11
CA PRO A 317 -4.20 1.37 -6.94
C PRO A 317 -5.62 0.86 -7.19
N THR A 318 -5.85 0.35 -8.40
CA THR A 318 -7.06 -0.41 -8.75
C THR A 318 -6.84 -1.89 -8.44
N TRP A 319 -7.93 -2.66 -8.34
CA TRP A 319 -7.82 -4.11 -8.16
C TRP A 319 -7.00 -4.76 -9.28
N VAL A 320 -7.05 -4.24 -10.51
CA VAL A 320 -6.22 -4.72 -11.64
C VAL A 320 -4.73 -4.54 -11.35
N SER A 321 -4.34 -3.36 -10.85
CA SER A 321 -2.94 -3.14 -10.49
C SER A 321 -2.49 -4.01 -9.31
N ALA A 322 -3.37 -4.26 -8.34
CA ALA A 322 -3.07 -5.10 -7.17
C ALA A 322 -2.91 -6.58 -7.55
N THR A 323 -3.84 -7.11 -8.36
CA THR A 323 -3.78 -8.52 -8.79
C THR A 323 -2.63 -8.79 -9.75
N TYR A 324 -2.27 -7.85 -10.62
CA TYR A 324 -1.08 -8.01 -11.46
C TYR A 324 0.24 -7.73 -10.72
N TYR A 325 0.20 -7.02 -9.59
CA TYR A 325 1.32 -7.00 -8.64
C TYR A 325 1.51 -8.40 -8.02
N ASP A 326 0.44 -9.01 -7.53
CA ASP A 326 0.46 -10.38 -6.97
C ASP A 326 0.89 -11.42 -8.01
N ALA A 327 0.37 -11.34 -9.25
CA ALA A 327 0.76 -12.23 -10.34
C ALA A 327 2.25 -12.11 -10.68
N ALA A 328 2.78 -10.89 -10.73
CA ALA A 328 4.21 -10.66 -10.94
C ALA A 328 5.03 -11.17 -9.75
N GLN A 329 4.59 -10.90 -8.51
CA GLN A 329 5.27 -11.30 -7.29
C GLN A 329 5.40 -12.82 -7.18
N ILE A 330 4.31 -13.57 -7.40
CA ILE A 330 4.34 -15.03 -7.29
C ILE A 330 5.19 -15.67 -8.39
N GLY A 331 5.10 -15.15 -9.63
CA GLY A 331 5.94 -15.62 -10.73
C GLY A 331 7.42 -15.30 -10.52
N ILE A 332 7.75 -14.10 -10.01
CA ILE A 332 9.11 -13.72 -9.63
C ILE A 332 9.64 -14.60 -8.50
N LYS A 333 8.82 -14.89 -7.50
CA LYS A 333 9.22 -15.76 -6.40
C LYS A 333 9.54 -17.17 -6.88
N ALA A 334 8.75 -17.71 -7.80
CA ALA A 334 9.06 -18.97 -8.47
C ALA A 334 10.37 -18.93 -9.28
N LEU A 335 10.78 -17.76 -9.79
CA LEU A 335 12.09 -17.60 -10.45
C LEU A 335 13.27 -17.58 -9.46
N GLN A 336 13.04 -17.25 -8.19
CA GLN A 336 14.11 -17.20 -7.18
C GLN A 336 14.59 -18.61 -6.80
N GLU A 337 13.78 -19.63 -7.02
CA GLU A 337 14.12 -21.04 -6.83
C GLU A 337 14.99 -21.61 -7.99
N ILE A 338 15.32 -20.79 -9.00
CA ILE A 338 16.16 -21.19 -10.13
C ILE A 338 17.62 -20.82 -9.85
N ASP A 339 18.43 -21.84 -9.55
CA ASP A 339 19.88 -21.67 -9.40
C ASP A 339 20.57 -21.31 -10.71
N ASN A 340 20.18 -21.99 -11.80
CA ASN A 340 20.78 -21.82 -13.12
C ASN A 340 19.76 -21.64 -14.25
N PHE A 341 19.92 -20.56 -15.02
CA PHE A 341 19.04 -20.16 -16.13
C PHE A 341 19.49 -20.71 -17.50
N GLU A 342 20.33 -21.74 -17.56
CA GLU A 342 20.87 -22.30 -18.82
C GLU A 342 19.79 -22.83 -19.78
N SER A 343 18.79 -23.53 -19.25
CA SER A 343 17.69 -24.07 -20.06
C SER A 343 16.39 -23.35 -19.74
N ILE A 344 15.86 -22.61 -20.72
CA ILE A 344 14.57 -21.94 -20.59
C ILE A 344 13.43 -22.94 -20.36
N LYS A 345 13.50 -24.12 -20.98
CA LYS A 345 12.50 -25.18 -20.81
C LYS A 345 12.50 -25.69 -19.36
N ASN A 346 13.67 -25.93 -18.78
CA ASN A 346 13.78 -26.35 -17.39
C ASN A 346 13.33 -25.25 -16.44
N SER A 347 13.75 -24.00 -16.71
CA SER A 347 13.31 -22.82 -15.94
C SER A 347 11.78 -22.70 -15.90
N ARG A 348 11.11 -22.87 -17.05
CA ARG A 348 9.65 -22.87 -17.15
C ARG A 348 8.99 -24.02 -16.36
N ILE A 349 9.61 -25.20 -16.34
CA ILE A 349 9.13 -26.34 -15.54
C ILE A 349 9.26 -26.04 -14.04
N ILE A 350 10.39 -25.47 -13.60
CA ILE A 350 10.60 -25.06 -12.20
C ILE A 350 9.52 -24.05 -11.81
N VAL A 351 9.32 -22.99 -12.62
CA VAL A 351 8.26 -22.00 -12.37
C VAL A 351 6.90 -22.68 -12.22
N LYS A 352 6.53 -23.56 -13.15
CA LYS A 352 5.25 -24.27 -13.12
C LYS A 352 5.13 -25.15 -11.86
N ASN A 353 6.18 -25.89 -11.49
CA ASN A 353 6.18 -26.76 -10.32
C ASN A 353 6.08 -25.95 -9.01
N GLU A 354 6.80 -24.83 -8.91
CA GLU A 354 6.71 -23.93 -7.75
C GLU A 354 5.29 -23.38 -7.58
N LEU A 355 4.64 -22.96 -8.67
CA LEU A 355 3.25 -22.50 -8.62
C LEU A 355 2.30 -23.62 -8.18
N VAL A 356 2.45 -24.84 -8.71
CA VAL A 356 1.66 -26.01 -8.29
C VAL A 356 1.89 -26.36 -6.82
N GLY A 357 3.11 -26.17 -6.31
CA GLY A 357 3.48 -26.40 -4.92
C GLY A 357 2.78 -25.48 -3.91
N LYS A 358 2.20 -24.37 -4.35
CA LYS A 358 1.39 -23.45 -3.51
C LYS A 358 -0.07 -23.88 -3.51
N TYR A 359 -0.42 -25.01 -2.92
CA TYR A 359 -1.78 -25.61 -3.03
C TYR A 359 -2.68 -25.42 -1.80
N ASN A 360 -2.15 -24.90 -0.70
CA ASN A 360 -2.90 -24.63 0.52
C ASN A 360 -2.34 -23.40 1.28
N LEU A 361 -3.00 -23.02 2.36
CA LEU A 361 -2.61 -21.86 3.17
C LEU A 361 -1.22 -22.01 3.83
N ASP A 362 -0.81 -23.21 4.25
CA ASP A 362 0.52 -23.43 4.85
C ASP A 362 1.64 -23.19 3.82
N THR A 363 1.39 -23.60 2.57
CA THR A 363 2.31 -23.38 1.43
C THR A 363 2.11 -22.02 0.75
N SER A 364 1.15 -21.20 1.17
CA SER A 364 0.78 -19.99 0.44
C SER A 364 1.86 -18.92 0.48
N GLU A 365 1.89 -18.07 -0.54
CA GLU A 365 2.65 -16.83 -0.49
C GLU A 365 1.83 -15.67 0.04
N LYS A 366 2.48 -14.72 0.71
CA LYS A 366 1.83 -13.46 1.11
C LYS A 366 1.67 -12.58 -0.13
N GLY A 367 0.44 -12.15 -0.42
CA GLY A 367 0.11 -11.19 -1.49
C GLY A 367 -0.72 -10.01 -0.98
N VAL A 368 -0.83 -8.97 -1.80
CA VAL A 368 -1.54 -7.73 -1.47
C VAL A 368 -3.06 -7.92 -1.49
N CYS A 369 -3.57 -8.86 -2.30
CA CYS A 369 -4.99 -9.21 -2.34
C CYS A 369 -5.37 -10.29 -1.31
N GLY A 370 -4.39 -10.85 -0.61
CA GLY A 370 -4.54 -12.00 0.29
C GLY A 370 -3.48 -13.07 0.05
N PRO A 371 -3.53 -14.20 0.78
CA PRO A 371 -2.61 -15.30 0.55
C PRO A 371 -2.78 -15.88 -0.87
N ILE A 372 -1.68 -16.17 -1.56
CA ILE A 372 -1.65 -16.72 -2.91
C ILE A 372 -1.37 -18.22 -2.81
N PHE A 373 -2.40 -19.02 -3.01
CA PHE A 373 -2.33 -20.47 -3.19
C PHE A 373 -3.41 -20.91 -4.17
N PHE A 374 -3.09 -21.88 -5.02
CA PHE A 374 -3.93 -22.34 -6.12
C PHE A 374 -4.70 -23.59 -5.74
N ASN A 375 -5.97 -23.64 -6.13
CA ASN A 375 -6.74 -24.86 -6.09
C ASN A 375 -6.27 -25.86 -7.18
N ARG A 376 -6.89 -27.04 -7.22
CA ARG A 376 -6.55 -28.10 -8.21
C ARG A 376 -6.67 -27.65 -9.67
N ASN A 377 -7.45 -26.60 -9.94
CA ASN A 377 -7.63 -26.05 -11.27
C ASN A 377 -6.72 -24.83 -11.51
N GLY A 378 -5.72 -24.54 -10.67
CA GLY A 378 -4.81 -23.41 -10.88
C GLY A 378 -5.38 -22.02 -10.56
N ASN A 379 -6.49 -21.91 -9.83
CA ASN A 379 -7.06 -20.60 -9.43
C ASN A 379 -6.86 -20.34 -7.95
N VAL A 380 -6.55 -19.09 -7.60
CA VAL A 380 -6.59 -18.63 -6.22
C VAL A 380 -8.02 -18.63 -5.72
N ASN A 381 -8.15 -19.00 -4.46
CA ASN A 381 -9.41 -19.32 -3.83
C ASN A 381 -9.71 -18.31 -2.70
N ASN A 382 -9.30 -17.04 -2.89
CA ASN A 382 -9.53 -15.99 -1.92
C ASN A 382 -10.98 -15.50 -1.93
N PRO A 383 -11.58 -15.17 -0.77
CA PRO A 383 -12.88 -14.52 -0.75
C PRO A 383 -12.85 -13.22 -1.55
N TYR A 384 -13.86 -13.00 -2.39
CA TYR A 384 -14.10 -11.67 -2.91
C TYR A 384 -14.39 -10.71 -1.76
N ARG A 385 -13.93 -9.48 -1.91
CA ARG A 385 -14.39 -8.37 -1.06
C ARG A 385 -15.71 -7.86 -1.62
N VAL A 386 -16.57 -7.33 -0.75
CA VAL A 386 -17.81 -6.67 -1.20
C VAL A 386 -17.71 -5.18 -0.92
N GLY A 387 -17.86 -4.39 -1.97
CA GLY A 387 -17.98 -2.95 -1.87
C GLY A 387 -19.43 -2.50 -2.01
N LEU A 388 -19.72 -1.34 -1.44
CA LEU A 388 -20.97 -0.61 -1.55
C LEU A 388 -20.67 0.77 -2.15
N TYR A 389 -21.40 1.15 -3.19
CA TYR A 389 -21.26 2.49 -3.75
C TYR A 389 -21.93 3.54 -2.88
N GLN A 390 -21.14 4.56 -2.52
CA GLN A 390 -21.55 5.75 -1.79
C GLN A 390 -20.87 6.98 -2.41
N ASN A 391 -21.68 7.93 -2.89
CA ASN A 391 -21.21 9.15 -3.55
C ASN A 391 -20.18 8.84 -4.67
N GLN A 392 -20.55 7.94 -5.60
CA GLN A 392 -19.69 7.42 -6.68
C GLN A 392 -18.41 6.68 -6.25
N SER A 393 -18.15 6.57 -4.96
CA SER A 393 -16.98 5.89 -4.40
C SER A 393 -17.36 4.50 -3.92
N LEU A 394 -16.50 3.52 -4.20
CA LEU A 394 -16.69 2.16 -3.72
C LEU A 394 -16.04 2.02 -2.34
N VAL A 395 -16.84 1.83 -1.30
CA VAL A 395 -16.35 1.59 0.07
C VAL A 395 -16.55 0.14 0.49
N PRO A 396 -15.72 -0.41 1.40
CA PRO A 396 -15.98 -1.73 1.97
C PRO A 396 -17.38 -1.83 2.58
N TYR A 397 -18.09 -2.92 2.31
CA TYR A 397 -19.30 -3.23 3.07
C TYR A 397 -18.97 -3.67 4.50
N TYR A 398 -19.89 -3.44 5.44
CA TYR A 398 -19.75 -3.74 6.87
C TYR A 398 -19.45 -5.20 7.22
N SER A 399 -19.75 -6.12 6.32
CA SER A 399 -19.44 -7.54 6.46
C SER A 399 -18.54 -7.99 5.32
N GLN A 400 -17.36 -8.49 5.67
CA GLN A 400 -16.39 -9.11 4.77
C GLN A 400 -16.18 -10.57 5.17
N PHE A 401 -15.40 -11.31 4.40
CA PHE A 401 -15.08 -12.69 4.67
C PHE A 401 -13.59 -12.94 4.59
N ASN A 402 -13.07 -13.73 5.53
CA ASN A 402 -11.68 -14.16 5.56
C ASN A 402 -11.61 -15.69 5.63
N ILE A 403 -10.56 -16.26 5.04
CA ILE A 403 -10.31 -17.70 5.08
C ILE A 403 -10.04 -18.10 6.53
N ILE A 404 -10.63 -19.20 6.99
CA ILE A 404 -10.32 -19.76 8.31
C ILE A 404 -9.00 -20.52 8.21
N GLU A 405 -8.00 -20.09 8.98
CA GLU A 405 -6.68 -20.74 8.98
C GLU A 405 -6.70 -22.10 9.72
N ASN A 406 -7.46 -22.20 10.81
CA ASN A 406 -7.62 -23.42 11.61
C ASN A 406 -9.02 -24.01 11.44
N LYS A 407 -9.16 -25.17 10.77
CA LYS A 407 -10.45 -25.87 10.67
C LYS A 407 -10.95 -26.24 12.08
N PRO A 408 -12.07 -25.68 12.58
CA PRO A 408 -12.71 -26.20 13.79
C PRO A 408 -13.29 -27.59 13.52
N ASP A 409 -13.55 -28.39 14.56
CA ASP A 409 -14.27 -29.67 14.42
C ASP A 409 -15.51 -29.56 13.52
N ASP A 410 -15.74 -30.55 12.66
CA ASP A 410 -16.81 -30.57 11.65
C ASP A 410 -18.21 -30.31 12.24
N LYS A 411 -18.49 -30.83 13.45
CA LYS A 411 -19.77 -30.58 14.16
C LYS A 411 -19.95 -29.11 14.56
N LYS A 412 -18.88 -28.41 14.94
CA LYS A 412 -18.91 -26.97 15.30
C LYS A 412 -18.98 -26.09 14.05
N ILE A 413 -18.43 -26.52 12.92
CA ILE A 413 -18.55 -25.84 11.62
C ILE A 413 -20.02 -25.79 11.20
N PHE A 414 -20.73 -26.92 11.21
CA PHE A 414 -22.11 -26.99 10.74
C PHE A 414 -23.05 -26.04 11.50
N LYS A 415 -22.96 -26.02 12.84
CA LYS A 415 -23.76 -25.11 13.68
C LYS A 415 -23.44 -23.63 13.40
N LYS A 416 -22.18 -23.28 13.12
CA LYS A 416 -21.80 -21.90 12.78
C LYS A 416 -22.21 -21.49 11.37
N ILE A 417 -22.26 -22.42 10.41
CA ILE A 417 -22.82 -22.19 9.07
C ILE A 417 -24.32 -21.90 9.17
N LEU A 418 -25.07 -22.69 9.96
CA LEU A 418 -26.50 -22.47 10.19
C LEU A 418 -26.79 -21.10 10.80
N ASN A 419 -25.91 -20.61 11.69
CA ASN A 419 -26.04 -19.30 12.32
C ASN A 419 -25.49 -18.14 11.48
N ASN A 420 -25.21 -18.33 10.18
CA ASN A 420 -24.66 -17.33 9.26
C ASN A 420 -23.32 -16.70 9.70
N LYS A 421 -22.60 -17.33 10.64
CA LYS A 421 -21.27 -16.87 11.09
C LYS A 421 -20.17 -17.32 10.15
N LEU A 422 -20.38 -18.45 9.46
CA LEU A 422 -19.49 -18.98 8.43
C LEU A 422 -20.24 -19.13 7.11
N ILE A 423 -19.55 -18.94 5.99
CA ILE A 423 -20.06 -19.29 4.65
C ILE A 423 -19.12 -20.25 3.94
N THR A 424 -19.65 -20.96 2.95
CA THR A 424 -18.87 -21.85 2.08
C THR A 424 -19.02 -21.45 0.61
N SER A 425 -17.90 -21.31 -0.09
CA SER A 425 -17.85 -21.10 -1.55
C SER A 425 -16.65 -21.85 -2.11
N GLY A 426 -16.82 -22.59 -3.21
CA GLY A 426 -15.72 -23.32 -3.86
C GLY A 426 -14.94 -24.28 -2.94
N GLY A 427 -15.60 -24.86 -1.94
CA GLY A 427 -15.00 -25.81 -0.98
C GLY A 427 -14.23 -25.18 0.18
N ILE A 428 -14.26 -23.85 0.33
CA ILE A 428 -13.56 -23.13 1.41
C ILE A 428 -14.57 -22.65 2.45
N VAL A 429 -14.20 -22.80 3.72
CA VAL A 429 -14.95 -22.24 4.84
C VAL A 429 -14.37 -20.87 5.18
N MET A 430 -15.23 -19.86 5.20
CA MET A 430 -14.85 -18.47 5.45
C MET A 430 -15.57 -17.96 6.71
N ASN A 431 -14.86 -17.20 7.54
CA ASN A 431 -15.43 -16.51 8.69
C ASN A 431 -15.89 -15.10 8.31
N LYS A 432 -17.03 -14.69 8.84
CA LYS A 432 -17.53 -13.33 8.69
C LYS A 432 -16.68 -12.39 9.53
N THR A 433 -16.09 -11.39 8.87
CA THR A 433 -15.29 -10.32 9.46
C THR A 433 -16.10 -9.03 9.44
N ARG A 434 -16.21 -8.37 10.57
CA ARG A 434 -16.88 -7.08 10.72
C ARG A 434 -15.95 -5.95 10.32
N ILE A 435 -16.47 -5.00 9.56
CA ILE A 435 -15.83 -3.72 9.30
C ILE A 435 -16.43 -2.68 10.24
N VAL A 436 -15.55 -1.97 10.95
CA VAL A 436 -15.91 -0.79 11.73
C VAL A 436 -15.21 0.40 11.09
N PHE A 437 -16.00 1.38 10.67
CA PHE A 437 -15.46 2.64 10.18
C PHE A 437 -15.04 3.49 11.37
N THR A 438 -13.81 3.99 11.36
CA THR A 438 -13.28 4.80 12.45
C THR A 438 -12.76 6.11 11.91
N GLY A 439 -13.01 7.20 12.63
CA GLY A 439 -12.23 8.42 12.43
C GLY A 439 -11.84 9.08 13.74
N ILE A 440 -10.86 9.97 13.63
CA ILE A 440 -10.28 10.73 14.72
C ILE A 440 -10.15 12.19 14.27
N HIS A 441 -10.63 13.12 15.07
CA HIS A 441 -10.44 14.54 14.85
C HIS A 441 -9.70 15.16 16.02
N VAL A 442 -8.49 15.67 15.80
CA VAL A 442 -7.65 16.28 16.84
C VAL A 442 -8.00 17.76 17.00
N ASN A 443 -8.51 18.13 18.18
CA ASN A 443 -8.86 19.51 18.51
C ASN A 443 -7.63 20.31 18.97
N LYS A 444 -6.84 19.73 19.87
CA LYS A 444 -5.73 20.44 20.52
C LYS A 444 -4.59 19.49 20.91
N ILE A 445 -3.38 20.00 20.76
CA ILE A 445 -2.16 19.37 21.27
C ILE A 445 -1.51 20.34 22.24
N SER A 446 -1.14 19.87 23.43
CA SER A 446 -0.52 20.72 24.46
C SER A 446 0.50 19.94 25.29
N LYS A 447 1.31 20.67 26.07
CA LYS A 447 2.34 20.10 26.97
C LYS A 447 3.24 19.04 26.30
N PHE A 448 3.76 19.38 25.11
CA PHE A 448 4.70 18.51 24.40
C PHE A 448 6.08 18.55 25.06
N ASP A 449 6.45 17.44 25.68
CA ASP A 449 7.77 17.18 26.24
C ASP A 449 8.67 16.57 25.15
N ILE A 450 9.71 17.31 24.76
CA ILE A 450 10.65 16.92 23.70
C ILE A 450 11.62 15.84 24.20
N HIS A 451 11.91 15.77 25.51
CA HIS A 451 12.83 14.79 26.06
C HIS A 451 12.17 13.42 26.16
N GLU A 452 10.94 13.35 26.67
CA GLU A 452 10.23 12.09 26.85
C GLU A 452 9.35 11.69 25.65
N GLY A 453 9.09 12.64 24.73
CA GLY A 453 8.17 12.46 23.62
C GLY A 453 6.70 12.33 24.06
N ILE A 454 6.35 12.95 25.19
CA ILE A 454 5.01 12.90 25.79
C ILE A 454 4.21 14.15 25.42
N TYR A 455 2.92 14.00 25.14
CA TYR A 455 2.02 15.11 24.81
C TYR A 455 0.59 14.85 25.27
N ASP A 456 -0.10 15.93 25.62
CA ASP A 456 -1.53 15.94 25.94
C ASP A 456 -2.32 16.14 24.63
N LEU A 457 -3.23 15.22 24.31
CA LEU A 457 -4.14 15.29 23.16
C LEU A 457 -5.60 15.46 23.58
N ASP A 458 -6.28 16.45 22.99
CA ASP A 458 -7.73 16.62 23.00
C ASP A 458 -8.26 16.25 21.60
N PHE A 459 -9.12 15.23 21.52
CA PHE A 459 -9.61 14.72 20.24
C PHE A 459 -10.98 14.06 20.35
N PHE A 460 -11.71 14.08 19.23
CA PHE A 460 -12.88 13.24 19.01
C PHE A 460 -12.47 11.92 18.35
N LEU A 461 -13.08 10.83 18.77
CA LEU A 461 -12.94 9.49 18.19
C LEU A 461 -14.34 8.96 17.92
N TRP A 462 -14.58 8.40 16.74
CA TRP A 462 -15.88 7.77 16.46
C TRP A 462 -15.73 6.42 15.81
N PHE A 463 -16.73 5.58 16.06
CA PHE A 463 -16.90 4.26 15.47
C PHE A 463 -18.26 4.16 14.81
N ARG A 464 -18.28 3.88 13.52
CA ARG A 464 -19.48 3.66 12.72
C ARG A 464 -19.55 2.21 12.26
N PHE A 465 -20.60 1.51 12.67
CA PHE A 465 -20.78 0.08 12.43
C PHE A 465 -22.25 -0.24 12.09
N LYS A 466 -22.50 -1.45 11.61
CA LYS A 466 -23.86 -1.93 11.28
C LYS A 466 -24.39 -2.84 12.38
N GLY A 467 -25.63 -2.63 12.80
CA GLY A 467 -26.29 -3.34 13.90
C GLY A 467 -25.75 -2.95 15.28
N ASP A 468 -26.09 -3.73 16.31
CA ASP A 468 -25.81 -3.39 17.72
C ASP A 468 -24.62 -4.16 18.33
N GLU A 469 -23.88 -4.96 17.54
CA GLU A 469 -22.97 -5.98 18.08
C GLU A 469 -21.49 -5.57 18.22
N PHE A 470 -21.12 -4.29 18.19
CA PHE A 470 -19.72 -3.85 18.38
C PHE A 470 -19.47 -3.33 19.80
N ASN A 471 -18.48 -3.92 20.48
CA ASN A 471 -18.05 -3.47 21.80
C ASN A 471 -16.89 -2.49 21.67
N ASP A 472 -17.20 -1.22 21.49
CA ASP A 472 -16.24 -0.12 21.48
C ASP A 472 -15.61 0.19 22.85
N LYS A 473 -16.13 -0.35 23.96
CA LYS A 473 -15.48 -0.21 25.29
C LYS A 473 -14.22 -1.08 25.42
N SER A 474 -14.07 -2.09 24.56
CA SER A 474 -12.95 -3.02 24.54
C SER A 474 -11.78 -2.55 23.65
N ILE A 475 -11.50 -1.25 23.65
CA ILE A 475 -10.37 -0.64 22.92
C ILE A 475 -9.15 -0.54 23.83
N LYS A 476 -7.97 -0.83 23.28
CA LYS A 476 -6.66 -0.62 23.91
C LYS A 476 -5.82 0.32 23.06
N PHE A 477 -5.49 1.48 23.63
CA PHE A 477 -4.50 2.39 23.05
C PHE A 477 -3.10 1.81 23.30
N LEU A 478 -2.29 1.75 22.24
CA LEU A 478 -0.98 1.10 22.24
C LEU A 478 0.15 2.02 22.70
N ASN A 479 -0.07 3.33 22.60
CA ASN A 479 0.94 4.35 22.88
C ASN A 479 0.44 5.44 23.84
N SER A 480 -0.60 5.15 24.61
CA SER A 480 -1.02 6.01 25.71
C SER A 480 -0.10 5.80 26.93
N VAL A 481 0.15 6.87 27.69
CA VAL A 481 1.02 6.81 28.89
C VAL A 481 0.33 6.03 30.02
N LYS A 482 -0.99 6.17 30.13
CA LYS A 482 -1.85 5.41 31.04
C LYS A 482 -2.90 4.65 30.23
N PRO A 483 -3.43 3.53 30.74
CA PRO A 483 -4.57 2.86 30.12
C PRO A 483 -5.76 3.82 29.99
N VAL A 484 -6.29 3.97 28.77
CA VAL A 484 -7.44 4.81 28.47
C VAL A 484 -8.67 3.93 28.29
N GLU A 485 -9.77 4.27 28.95
CA GLU A 485 -11.05 3.58 28.85
C GLU A 485 -12.12 4.47 28.22
N LEU A 486 -12.91 3.91 27.31
CA LEU A 486 -14.05 4.59 26.71
C LEU A 486 -15.27 4.38 27.61
N LYS A 487 -15.59 5.39 28.42
CA LYS A 487 -16.67 5.32 29.42
C LYS A 487 -18.02 5.79 28.87
N ASN A 488 -18.11 7.08 28.54
CA ASN A 488 -19.33 7.75 28.14
C ASN A 488 -19.22 8.24 26.69
N GLU A 489 -20.22 7.92 25.89
CA GLU A 489 -20.38 8.44 24.54
C GLU A 489 -20.70 9.94 24.61
N PHE A 490 -19.97 10.75 23.84
CA PHE A 490 -20.27 12.16 23.61
C PHE A 490 -21.56 12.30 22.79
N ALA A 491 -21.75 11.44 21.78
CA ALA A 491 -22.95 11.41 20.95
C ALA A 491 -23.16 10.03 20.32
N ILE A 492 -24.42 9.68 20.06
CA ILE A 492 -24.81 8.48 19.30
C ILE A 492 -25.72 8.91 18.15
N TYR A 493 -25.36 8.53 16.93
CA TYR A 493 -26.19 8.76 15.72
C TYR A 493 -26.65 7.43 15.16
N ARG A 494 -27.95 7.31 14.88
CA ARG A 494 -28.56 6.13 14.23
C ARG A 494 -29.10 6.49 12.87
N GLU A 495 -28.64 5.81 11.83
CA GLU A 495 -29.09 5.99 10.44
C GLU A 495 -29.37 4.63 9.80
N ARG A 496 -30.66 4.35 9.54
CA ARG A 496 -31.12 3.05 9.02
C ARG A 496 -30.58 1.90 9.89
N ASP A 497 -29.69 1.07 9.35
CA ASP A 497 -29.08 -0.07 10.05
C ASP A 497 -27.72 0.26 10.69
N THR A 498 -27.27 1.51 10.62
CA THR A 498 -25.92 1.92 11.03
C THR A 498 -25.96 2.78 12.28
N VAL A 499 -25.02 2.53 13.18
CA VAL A 499 -24.86 3.24 14.44
C VAL A 499 -23.47 3.86 14.46
N THR A 500 -23.40 5.13 14.85
CA THR A 500 -22.14 5.86 15.07
C THR A 500 -22.04 6.26 16.53
N HIS A 501 -21.06 5.74 17.25
CA HIS A 501 -20.70 6.19 18.59
C HIS A 501 -19.55 7.18 18.50
N VAL A 502 -19.65 8.30 19.21
CA VAL A 502 -18.65 9.37 19.25
C VAL A 502 -18.17 9.54 20.68
N TYR A 503 -16.87 9.68 20.87
CA TYR A 503 -16.18 9.91 22.14
C TYR A 503 -15.36 11.19 22.06
N HIS A 504 -15.27 11.91 23.17
CA HIS A 504 -14.38 13.06 23.34
C HIS A 504 -13.37 12.73 24.43
N LEU A 505 -12.07 12.76 24.10
CA LEU A 505 -11.00 12.26 24.96
C LEU A 505 -9.92 13.34 25.15
N LYS A 506 -9.37 13.39 26.36
CA LYS A 506 -8.26 14.26 26.76
C LYS A 506 -7.19 13.44 27.47
N GLU A 507 -6.23 12.93 26.73
CA GLU A 507 -5.32 11.87 27.20
C GLU A 507 -3.86 12.13 26.84
N LYS A 508 -2.95 11.46 27.56
CA LYS A 508 -1.51 11.56 27.34
C LYS A 508 -0.98 10.43 26.46
N PHE A 509 -0.22 10.79 25.44
CA PHE A 509 0.40 9.84 24.52
C PHE A 509 1.91 10.00 24.48
N LYS A 510 2.59 8.92 24.09
CA LYS A 510 4.03 8.87 23.88
C LYS A 510 4.33 8.61 22.41
N THR A 511 5.34 9.27 21.89
CA THR A 511 5.91 9.03 20.57
C THR A 511 7.43 8.98 20.65
N ILE A 512 8.06 8.43 19.63
CA ILE A 512 9.51 8.39 19.51
C ILE A 512 9.93 9.49 18.54
N LEU A 513 10.85 10.33 18.99
CA LEU A 513 11.33 11.50 18.25
C LEU A 513 12.67 11.16 17.60
N ASP A 514 12.81 11.43 16.30
CA ASP A 514 14.05 11.26 15.55
C ASP A 514 14.63 12.63 15.15
N PHE A 515 15.74 13.01 15.80
CA PHE A 515 16.41 14.30 15.63
C PHE A 515 17.58 14.26 14.62
N LYS A 516 17.72 13.21 13.80
CA LYS A 516 18.83 13.14 12.81
C LYS A 516 18.89 14.34 11.88
N ARG A 517 17.74 14.91 11.52
CA ARG A 517 17.60 16.07 10.63
C ARG A 517 17.50 17.41 11.36
N PHE A 518 17.88 17.48 12.64
CA PHE A 518 17.77 18.71 13.43
C PHE A 518 18.45 19.92 12.77
N PRO A 519 17.77 21.09 12.66
CA PRO A 519 16.43 21.45 13.19
C PRO A 519 15.27 21.35 12.17
N PHE A 520 15.48 20.66 11.05
CA PHE A 520 14.52 20.53 9.94
C PHE A 520 13.71 19.24 10.02
N GLU A 521 13.67 18.60 11.20
CA GLU A 521 12.94 17.37 11.42
C GLU A 521 11.43 17.60 11.40
N SER A 522 10.73 16.55 10.94
CA SER A 522 9.28 16.42 11.07
C SER A 522 8.99 15.21 11.92
N HIS A 523 8.13 15.36 12.92
CA HIS A 523 7.68 14.25 13.75
C HIS A 523 6.22 13.96 13.51
N ASN A 524 5.85 12.70 13.64
CA ASN A 524 4.46 12.27 13.58
C ASN A 524 4.03 11.90 15.01
N LEU A 525 3.03 12.62 15.51
CA LEU A 525 2.35 12.31 16.76
C LEU A 525 1.27 11.29 16.48
N TYR A 526 1.46 10.05 16.94
CA TYR A 526 0.57 8.94 16.63
C TYR A 526 -0.52 8.73 17.69
N ILE A 527 -1.72 8.36 17.25
CA ILE A 527 -2.73 7.71 18.07
C ILE A 527 -2.90 6.31 17.51
N ARG A 528 -2.51 5.30 18.29
CA ARG A 528 -2.61 3.89 17.87
C ARG A 528 -3.51 3.14 18.83
N PHE A 529 -4.51 2.44 18.30
CA PHE A 529 -5.34 1.58 19.11
C PHE A 529 -5.76 0.32 18.36
N ARG A 530 -6.12 -0.71 19.12
CA ARG A 530 -6.70 -1.96 18.63
C ARG A 530 -7.80 -2.46 19.56
N HIS A 531 -8.55 -3.46 19.14
CA HIS A 531 -9.43 -4.19 20.05
C HIS A 531 -8.62 -5.06 21.01
N LYS A 532 -9.10 -5.20 22.25
CA LYS A 532 -8.47 -6.03 23.29
C LYS A 532 -8.46 -7.51 22.91
N GLU A 533 -9.57 -8.01 22.37
CA GLU A 533 -9.85 -9.45 22.21
C GLU A 533 -10.08 -9.93 20.76
N GLU A 534 -10.42 -9.03 19.84
CA GLU A 534 -10.87 -9.39 18.50
C GLU A 534 -9.73 -9.19 17.51
N THR A 535 -9.34 -10.30 16.88
CA THR A 535 -8.29 -10.38 15.85
C THR A 535 -8.81 -9.95 14.47
N SER A 536 -7.90 -9.73 13.52
CA SER A 536 -8.21 -9.22 12.18
C SER A 536 -9.06 -10.16 11.32
N ASP A 537 -9.18 -11.44 11.69
CA ASP A 537 -10.13 -12.38 11.11
C ASP A 537 -11.59 -12.07 11.49
N ARG A 538 -11.82 -11.32 12.58
CA ARG A 538 -13.14 -10.95 13.09
C ARG A 538 -13.46 -9.47 12.96
N LEU A 539 -12.45 -8.60 13.11
CA LEU A 539 -12.65 -7.15 13.15
C LEU A 539 -11.58 -6.41 12.36
N ILE A 540 -11.99 -5.52 11.48
CA ILE A 540 -11.10 -4.64 10.74
C ILE A 540 -11.59 -3.20 10.85
N TYR A 541 -10.67 -2.31 11.24
CA TYR A 541 -10.89 -0.87 11.21
C TYR A 541 -10.62 -0.30 9.82
N VAL A 542 -11.54 0.53 9.35
CA VAL A 542 -11.44 1.24 8.07
C VAL A 542 -11.60 2.74 8.31
N PRO A 543 -10.71 3.61 7.78
CA PRO A 543 -10.85 5.05 7.94
C PRO A 543 -12.17 5.59 7.38
N ASP A 544 -12.93 6.36 8.18
CA ASP A 544 -14.23 6.92 7.80
C ASP A 544 -14.14 8.22 7.00
N THR A 545 -13.49 8.17 5.84
CA THR A 545 -13.20 9.37 5.04
C THR A 545 -14.43 10.01 4.36
N ILE A 546 -15.48 9.23 4.06
CA ILE A 546 -16.65 9.73 3.33
C ILE A 546 -17.57 10.54 4.25
N ASN A 547 -17.83 10.05 5.46
CA ASN A 547 -18.81 10.65 6.35
C ASN A 547 -18.21 11.63 7.36
N GLU A 548 -16.88 11.74 7.42
CA GLU A 548 -16.18 12.68 8.28
C GLU A 548 -16.71 14.12 8.12
N SER A 549 -16.90 14.60 6.88
CA SER A 549 -17.35 15.98 6.68
C SER A 549 -18.77 16.23 7.19
N LEU A 550 -19.66 15.22 7.10
CA LEU A 550 -21.02 15.31 7.60
C LEU A 550 -21.01 15.30 9.14
N LEU A 551 -20.23 14.41 9.72
CA LEU A 551 -20.10 14.27 11.17
C LEU A 551 -19.48 15.53 11.79
N ASN A 552 -18.41 16.07 11.19
CA ASN A 552 -17.78 17.31 11.63
C ASN A 552 -18.77 18.48 11.61
N LYS A 553 -19.65 18.56 10.59
CA LYS A 553 -20.71 19.56 10.54
C LYS A 553 -21.72 19.38 11.68
N ARG A 554 -22.12 18.13 11.98
CA ARG A 554 -23.05 17.83 13.10
C ARG A 554 -22.45 18.13 14.46
N LEU A 555 -21.15 17.93 14.62
CA LEU A 555 -20.41 18.17 15.86
C LEU A 555 -19.95 19.64 16.00
N ASN A 556 -20.29 20.52 15.05
CA ASN A 556 -19.81 21.91 14.98
C ASN A 556 -18.28 22.03 15.05
N ILE A 557 -17.57 21.05 14.48
CA ILE A 557 -16.11 21.00 14.45
C ILE A 557 -15.61 21.91 13.33
N ASN A 558 -14.83 22.93 13.71
CA ASN A 558 -14.28 23.90 12.76
C ASN A 558 -12.94 23.41 12.17
N LYS A 559 -12.93 23.08 10.87
CA LYS A 559 -11.73 22.59 10.16
C LYS A 559 -10.53 23.55 10.18
N LYS A 560 -10.72 24.84 10.47
CA LYS A 560 -9.62 25.82 10.56
C LYS A 560 -8.92 25.85 11.93
N LEU A 561 -9.52 25.27 12.97
CA LEU A 561 -9.00 25.29 14.34
C LEU A 561 -8.05 24.10 14.59
N VAL A 562 -7.14 23.84 13.65
CA VAL A 562 -6.19 22.74 13.77
C VAL A 562 -4.99 23.25 14.58
N ILE A 563 -5.03 22.95 15.88
CA ILE A 563 -3.86 22.92 16.77
C ILE A 563 -3.36 24.31 17.17
N LYS A 564 -4.16 24.96 18.03
CA LYS A 564 -3.60 25.92 18.98
C LYS A 564 -2.63 25.14 19.90
N THR A 565 -1.45 25.70 20.19
CA THR A 565 -0.62 25.43 21.40
C THR A 565 0.50 24.37 21.41
N ILE A 566 1.36 24.26 20.39
CA ILE A 566 2.73 23.75 20.64
C ILE A 566 3.73 24.91 20.52
N PRO A 567 4.30 25.42 21.63
CA PRO A 567 5.32 26.47 21.57
C PRO A 567 6.51 26.05 20.70
N GLY A 568 6.81 26.83 19.65
CA GLY A 568 7.94 26.58 18.75
C GLY A 568 7.72 25.51 17.66
N TRP A 569 6.52 24.93 17.57
CA TRP A 569 6.16 23.93 16.57
C TRP A 569 4.87 24.31 15.83
N LYS A 570 4.86 24.05 14.53
CA LYS A 570 3.68 24.11 13.67
C LYS A 570 3.21 22.69 13.41
N ALA A 571 1.91 22.48 13.54
CA ALA A 571 1.30 21.22 13.17
C ALA A 571 0.66 21.33 11.78
N TYR A 572 0.75 20.23 11.05
CA TYR A 572 0.27 20.05 9.69
C TYR A 572 -0.75 18.91 9.69
N ASP A 573 -1.45 18.74 8.57
CA ASP A 573 -2.62 17.86 8.40
C ASP A 573 -2.58 16.55 9.19
N THR A 574 -3.75 16.18 9.73
CA THR A 574 -3.98 14.89 10.36
C THR A 574 -4.25 13.83 9.30
N SER A 575 -3.53 12.70 9.33
CA SER A 575 -3.78 11.57 8.44
C SER A 575 -4.20 10.34 9.22
N ILE A 576 -5.29 9.69 8.80
CA ILE A 576 -5.76 8.43 9.39
C ILE A 576 -5.47 7.30 8.43
N THR A 577 -4.80 6.28 8.94
CA THR A 577 -4.50 5.04 8.23
C THR A 577 -4.95 3.87 9.10
N ASN A 578 -5.31 2.75 8.50
CA ASN A 578 -5.37 1.50 9.25
C ASN A 578 -3.99 0.86 9.28
N GLY A 579 -3.84 -0.18 10.10
CA GLY A 579 -2.60 -0.88 10.38
C GLY A 579 -2.91 -2.30 10.84
N ILE A 580 -1.86 -3.10 10.99
CA ILE A 580 -1.91 -4.40 11.63
C ILE A 580 -0.85 -4.47 12.72
N THR A 581 -1.18 -5.18 13.80
CA THR A 581 -0.21 -5.53 14.84
C THR A 581 -0.24 -7.04 15.02
N SER A 582 0.91 -7.69 14.85
CA SER A 582 1.06 -9.14 15.04
C SER A 582 1.70 -9.44 16.39
N TYR A 583 1.34 -10.57 17.00
CA TYR A 583 1.94 -11.07 18.23
C TYR A 583 2.28 -12.55 18.05
N GLU A 584 3.50 -12.94 18.39
CA GLU A 584 3.94 -14.34 18.30
C GLU A 584 3.39 -15.21 19.43
N SER A 585 3.11 -14.61 20.59
CA SER A 585 2.54 -15.32 21.75
C SER A 585 1.02 -15.42 21.69
N SER A 586 0.48 -16.57 22.09
CA SER A 586 -0.96 -16.82 22.26
C SER A 586 -1.58 -16.06 23.44
N LEU A 587 -0.75 -15.34 24.22
CA LEU A 587 -1.12 -14.66 25.46
C LEU A 587 -1.83 -15.57 26.48
N GLY A 588 -1.54 -16.87 26.45
CA GLY A 588 -2.08 -17.85 27.41
C GLY A 588 -3.52 -18.32 27.15
N ILE A 589 -4.09 -18.05 25.97
CA ILE A 589 -5.48 -18.44 25.65
C ILE A 589 -5.55 -19.94 25.23
N PRO A 590 -6.25 -20.82 25.97
CA PRO A 590 -6.16 -22.29 25.80
C PRO A 590 -6.58 -22.85 24.44
N ILE A 591 -7.53 -22.22 23.74
CA ILE A 591 -8.00 -22.65 22.41
C ILE A 591 -6.96 -22.39 21.30
N ARG A 592 -5.81 -21.77 21.63
CA ARG A 592 -4.90 -21.13 20.67
C ARG A 592 -3.44 -21.59 20.79
N PHE A 593 -3.16 -22.69 21.49
CA PHE A 593 -1.80 -23.22 21.71
C PHE A 593 -1.14 -23.84 20.46
N HIS A 594 -1.86 -24.07 19.36
CA HIS A 594 -1.34 -24.64 18.11
C HIS A 594 -1.37 -23.68 16.92
N LEU A 595 -1.14 -22.38 17.15
CA LEU A 595 -1.11 -21.39 16.07
C LEU A 595 0.21 -21.49 15.28
N LYS A 596 0.15 -21.95 14.03
CA LYS A 596 1.30 -21.91 13.08
C LYS A 596 1.63 -20.49 12.58
N ARG A 597 0.78 -19.49 12.87
CA ARG A 597 0.90 -18.09 12.44
C ARG A 597 0.64 -17.14 13.61
N PRO A 598 1.29 -15.95 13.64
CA PRO A 598 1.11 -14.99 14.73
C PRO A 598 -0.32 -14.47 14.80
N LEU A 599 -0.77 -14.09 16.01
CA LEU A 599 -2.06 -13.44 16.21
C LEU A 599 -2.04 -12.04 15.61
N VAL A 600 -2.90 -11.80 14.63
CA VAL A 600 -2.97 -10.53 13.91
C VAL A 600 -4.18 -9.73 14.41
N TYR A 601 -3.95 -8.50 14.83
CA TYR A 601 -5.00 -7.55 15.20
C TYR A 601 -5.08 -6.42 14.18
N SER A 602 -6.30 -5.98 13.87
CA SER A 602 -6.48 -4.72 13.16
C SER A 602 -6.20 -3.56 14.11
N THR A 603 -5.37 -2.63 13.65
CA THR A 603 -4.95 -1.45 14.41
C THR A 603 -5.38 -0.22 13.62
N CYS A 604 -5.88 0.80 14.31
CA CYS A 604 -6.09 2.13 13.71
C CYS A 604 -4.90 3.02 14.08
N ILE A 605 -4.34 3.72 13.08
CA ILE A 605 -3.18 4.60 13.24
C ILE A 605 -3.56 5.97 12.69
N SER A 606 -3.81 6.93 13.58
CA SER A 606 -3.89 8.34 13.22
C SER A 606 -2.56 9.01 13.50
N SER A 607 -2.12 9.92 12.64
CA SER A 607 -0.92 10.71 12.88
C SER A 607 -1.15 12.19 12.61
N VAL A 608 -0.54 13.02 13.44
CA VAL A 608 -0.45 14.47 13.23
C VAL A 608 1.01 14.83 13.00
N SER A 609 1.32 15.39 11.83
CA SER A 609 2.69 15.81 11.53
C SER A 609 2.98 17.17 12.18
N ILE A 610 4.09 17.27 12.90
CA ILE A 610 4.58 18.52 13.49
C ILE A 610 5.97 18.84 12.91
N LYS A 611 6.25 20.12 12.69
CA LYS A 611 7.58 20.64 12.34
C LYS A 611 7.90 21.88 13.16
N ARG A 612 9.17 22.17 13.37
CA ARG A 612 9.60 23.41 14.02
C ARG A 612 9.27 24.61 13.16
N ASP A 613 9.09 25.76 13.80
CA ASP A 613 8.87 27.01 13.07
C ASP A 613 10.08 27.33 12.18
N GLU A 614 9.82 27.46 10.87
CA GLU A 614 10.83 27.44 9.80
C GLU A 614 11.79 28.63 9.83
N TYR A 615 11.45 29.72 10.54
CA TYR A 615 12.22 30.96 10.50
C TYR A 615 13.00 31.22 11.79
N ILE A 616 12.40 31.03 12.95
CA ILE A 616 12.98 31.49 14.22
C ILE A 616 14.15 30.60 14.64
N PHE A 617 13.99 29.28 14.51
CA PHE A 617 14.97 28.33 15.03
C PHE A 617 16.24 28.25 14.16
N PRO A 618 16.15 28.12 12.83
CA PRO A 618 17.34 28.13 11.98
C PRO A 618 18.09 29.45 12.07
N CYS A 619 17.41 30.60 12.17
CA CYS A 619 18.09 31.88 12.35
C CYS A 619 18.91 31.93 13.66
N LYS A 620 18.37 31.48 14.79
CA LYS A 620 19.12 31.47 16.06
C LYS A 620 20.35 30.57 16.06
N VAL A 621 20.34 29.50 15.26
CA VAL A 621 21.39 28.47 15.27
C VAL A 621 22.37 28.62 14.09
N LEU A 622 21.89 28.94 12.89
CA LEU A 622 22.71 29.13 11.70
C LEU A 622 23.35 30.51 11.64
N PHE A 623 22.75 31.54 12.24
CA PHE A 623 23.35 32.88 12.24
C PHE A 623 24.69 32.92 13.00
N PRO A 624 24.83 32.32 14.20
CA PRO A 624 26.14 32.17 14.84
C PRO A 624 27.12 31.37 13.99
N ALA A 625 26.69 30.26 13.39
CA ALA A 625 27.56 29.45 12.52
C ALA A 625 28.03 30.22 11.28
N LEU A 626 27.14 31.01 10.67
CA LEU A 626 27.44 31.88 9.53
C LEU A 626 28.37 33.02 9.95
N ALA A 627 28.13 33.65 11.10
CA ALA A 627 29.01 34.69 11.64
C ALA A 627 30.42 34.14 11.92
N LEU A 628 30.53 32.94 12.49
CA LEU A 628 31.80 32.24 12.70
C LEU A 628 32.46 31.89 11.36
N PHE A 629 31.69 31.46 10.37
CA PHE A 629 32.20 31.17 9.02
C PHE A 629 32.71 32.43 8.31
N ILE A 630 32.00 33.55 8.43
CA ILE A 630 32.45 34.85 7.91
C ILE A 630 33.70 35.30 8.67
N ALA A 631 33.74 35.15 9.99
CA ALA A 631 34.94 35.44 10.79
C ALA A 631 36.14 34.56 10.38
N LEU A 632 35.91 33.27 10.05
CA LEU A 632 36.93 32.38 9.48
C LEU A 632 37.45 32.89 8.13
N ILE A 633 36.56 33.31 7.23
CA ILE A 633 36.96 33.86 5.93
C ILE A 633 37.73 35.17 6.12
N VAL A 634 37.18 36.12 6.87
CA VAL A 634 37.80 37.43 7.11
C VAL A 634 39.15 37.28 7.80
N SER A 635 39.25 36.44 8.82
CA SER A 635 40.53 36.16 9.48
C SER A 635 41.54 35.49 8.53
N SER A 636 41.10 34.57 7.67
CA SER A 636 41.96 33.96 6.64
C SER A 636 42.48 34.97 5.60
N LEU A 637 41.73 36.05 5.36
CA LEU A 637 42.11 37.15 4.47
C LEU A 637 43.03 38.18 5.14
N LEU A 638 42.95 38.33 6.47
CA LEU A 638 43.70 39.34 7.25
C LEU A 638 45.18 38.96 7.54
N LEU A 639 45.72 37.93 6.89
CA LEU A 639 47.00 37.35 7.27
C LEU A 639 48.24 38.03 6.65
N PHE A 640 48.80 39.00 7.38
CA PHE A 640 50.27 39.12 7.60
C PHE A 640 50.68 40.19 8.64
N ARG A 641 49.81 41.16 8.96
CA ARG A 641 50.23 42.35 9.75
C ARG A 641 50.07 42.22 11.27
N HIS A 642 49.18 41.36 11.76
CA HIS A 642 48.91 41.18 13.20
C HIS A 642 48.62 39.71 13.57
N MET A 643 49.68 38.91 13.79
CA MET A 643 49.58 37.46 14.05
C MET A 643 48.85 37.10 15.35
N THR A 644 48.96 37.95 16.38
CA THR A 644 48.27 37.78 17.67
C THR A 644 46.75 37.88 17.51
N ILE A 645 46.27 38.79 16.68
CA ILE A 645 44.84 38.98 16.43
C ILE A 645 44.26 37.74 15.72
N PHE A 646 44.99 37.20 14.73
CA PHE A 646 44.57 36.00 14.02
C PHE A 646 44.44 34.78 14.95
N THR A 647 45.43 34.53 15.80
CA THR A 647 45.38 33.39 16.72
C THR A 647 44.25 33.54 17.75
N ILE A 648 44.03 34.76 18.28
CA ILE A 648 42.91 35.05 19.20
C ILE A 648 41.55 34.78 18.54
N VAL A 649 41.36 35.19 17.30
CA VAL A 649 40.09 34.96 16.58
C VAL A 649 39.86 33.46 16.35
N MET A 650 40.90 32.71 15.95
CA MET A 650 40.78 31.27 15.69
C MET A 650 40.55 30.44 16.96
N THR A 651 41.23 30.77 18.06
CA THR A 651 40.97 30.10 19.35
C THR A 651 39.58 30.43 19.87
N SER A 652 39.10 31.67 19.68
CA SER A 652 37.73 32.04 20.03
C SER A 652 36.70 31.24 19.24
N ILE A 653 36.89 31.06 17.93
CA ILE A 653 36.02 30.24 17.08
C ILE A 653 36.02 28.77 17.54
N MET A 654 37.19 28.21 17.90
CA MET A 654 37.29 26.85 18.44
C MET A 654 36.56 26.71 19.78
N ILE A 655 36.75 27.64 20.71
CA ILE A 655 36.09 27.62 22.02
C ILE A 655 34.58 27.71 21.87
N ILE A 656 34.07 28.66 21.08
CA ILE A 656 32.63 28.84 20.84
C ILE A 656 32.04 27.59 20.17
N SER A 657 32.72 27.02 19.19
CA SER A 657 32.26 25.79 18.52
C SER A 657 32.24 24.60 19.47
N SER A 658 33.26 24.44 20.32
CA SER A 658 33.34 23.38 21.34
C SER A 658 32.25 23.53 22.41
N ILE A 659 32.01 24.74 22.92
CA ILE A 659 30.92 25.01 23.88
C ILE A 659 29.57 24.69 23.25
N PHE A 660 29.35 25.07 21.99
CA PHE A 660 28.11 24.75 21.30
C PHE A 660 27.93 23.24 21.11
N ILE A 661 28.98 22.51 20.71
CA ILE A 661 28.97 21.06 20.59
C ILE A 661 28.65 20.41 21.95
N LEU A 662 29.32 20.83 23.04
CA LEU A 662 29.07 20.34 24.39
C LEU A 662 27.62 20.60 24.86
N ASN A 663 27.13 21.83 24.68
CA ASN A 663 25.76 22.18 25.02
C ASN A 663 24.74 21.40 24.16
N SER A 664 25.05 21.13 22.90
CA SER A 664 24.19 20.32 22.03
C SER A 664 24.11 18.86 22.46
N PHE A 665 25.20 18.30 22.99
CA PHE A 665 25.24 16.95 23.58
C PHE A 665 24.53 16.87 24.94
N ALA A 666 24.46 17.99 25.68
CA ALA A 666 23.72 18.05 26.93
C ALA A 666 22.19 18.08 26.72
N PHE A 667 21.72 18.58 25.57
CA PHE A 667 20.29 18.82 25.32
C PHE A 667 19.56 17.64 24.65
N PHE A 668 20.27 16.74 23.95
CA PHE A 668 19.67 15.65 23.16
C PHE A 668 20.27 14.28 23.50
N HIS A 669 19.50 13.20 23.32
CA HIS A 669 19.94 11.84 23.63
C HIS A 669 21.26 11.43 22.94
N LYS A 670 22.12 10.74 23.69
CA LYS A 670 23.52 10.38 23.35
C LYS A 670 23.70 9.46 22.13
N GLU A 671 22.63 9.02 21.48
CA GLU A 671 22.69 7.98 20.44
C GLU A 671 22.95 8.51 19.02
N TYR A 672 22.83 9.81 18.78
CA TYR A 672 22.93 10.37 17.42
C TYR A 672 23.79 11.64 17.36
N ILE A 673 24.60 11.72 16.30
CA ILE A 673 25.24 12.97 15.89
C ILE A 673 24.25 13.75 15.02
N MET A 674 23.93 14.98 15.42
CA MET A 674 23.00 15.86 14.71
C MET A 674 23.65 16.54 13.50
N LEU A 675 22.85 16.89 12.47
CA LEU A 675 23.35 17.66 11.31
C LEU A 675 24.09 18.93 11.74
N ILE A 676 23.57 19.64 12.75
CA ILE A 676 24.21 20.84 13.27
C ILE A 676 25.60 20.56 13.87
N GLN A 677 25.79 19.41 14.53
CA GLN A 677 27.08 19.02 15.06
C GLN A 677 28.09 18.81 13.94
N TYR A 678 27.70 18.22 12.80
CA TYR A 678 28.58 18.13 11.62
C TYR A 678 29.02 19.51 11.11
N ILE A 679 28.14 20.51 11.13
CA ILE A 679 28.47 21.89 10.74
C ILE A 679 29.53 22.46 11.69
N TYR A 680 29.31 22.38 13.01
CA TYR A 680 30.26 22.90 14.00
C TYR A 680 31.56 22.10 14.07
N PHE A 681 31.53 20.77 13.90
CA PHE A 681 32.74 19.96 13.74
C PHE A 681 33.55 20.38 12.51
N SER A 682 32.88 20.72 11.42
CA SER A 682 33.55 21.21 10.21
C SER A 682 34.18 22.59 10.43
N LEU A 683 33.49 23.51 11.11
CA LEU A 683 34.04 24.81 11.51
C LEU A 683 35.25 24.66 12.44
N PHE A 684 35.16 23.75 13.41
CA PHE A 684 36.25 23.42 14.31
C PHE A 684 37.46 22.84 13.55
N PHE A 685 37.23 21.89 12.66
CA PHE A 685 38.27 21.29 11.83
C PHE A 685 38.92 22.33 10.90
N LEU A 686 38.13 23.22 10.30
CA LEU A 686 38.62 24.33 9.47
C LEU A 686 39.50 25.30 10.28
N ALA A 687 39.09 25.66 11.50
CA ALA A 687 39.88 26.51 12.38
C ALA A 687 41.22 25.86 12.72
N MET A 688 41.21 24.57 13.08
CA MET A 688 42.43 23.79 13.39
C MET A 688 43.37 23.68 12.19
N LEU A 689 42.84 23.37 11.00
CA LEU A 689 43.61 23.25 9.77
C LEU A 689 44.30 24.58 9.41
N ASN A 690 43.60 25.70 9.57
CA ASN A 690 44.17 27.03 9.36
C ASN A 690 45.29 27.37 10.36
N ILE A 691 45.18 26.94 11.62
CA ILE A 691 46.27 27.10 12.61
C ILE A 691 47.50 26.27 12.17
N ILE A 692 47.29 25.01 11.78
CA ILE A 692 48.36 24.11 11.32
C ILE A 692 49.03 24.65 10.05
N LEU A 693 48.25 25.13 9.09
CA LEU A 693 48.76 25.70 7.84
C LEU A 693 49.60 26.95 8.13
N ASN A 694 49.15 27.83 9.02
CA ASN A 694 49.93 28.99 9.46
C ASN A 694 51.22 28.59 10.19
N ALA A 695 51.18 27.59 11.07
CA ALA A 695 52.38 27.07 11.73
C ALA A 695 53.39 26.47 10.73
N PHE A 696 52.89 25.72 9.73
CA PHE A 696 53.72 25.16 8.66
C PHE A 696 54.34 26.25 7.78
N ILE A 697 53.57 27.28 7.42
CA ILE A 697 54.07 28.44 6.67
C ILE A 697 55.15 29.17 7.48
N LEU A 698 54.98 29.36 8.78
CA LEU A 698 56.01 29.95 9.66
C LEU A 698 57.30 29.12 9.66
N PHE A 699 57.18 27.80 9.71
CA PHE A 699 58.32 26.88 9.68
C PHE A 699 59.06 26.92 8.33
N TYR A 700 58.33 27.10 7.22
CA TYR A 700 58.89 27.14 5.87
C TYR A 700 59.31 28.53 5.38
N LYS A 701 59.03 29.59 6.15
CA LYS A 701 59.35 30.99 5.80
C LYS A 701 60.85 31.33 5.77
N LYS A 702 61.73 30.33 5.92
CA LYS A 702 63.18 30.49 5.73
C LYS A 702 63.65 30.36 4.27
N GLY A 703 62.79 30.14 3.29
CA GLY A 703 63.20 30.20 1.88
C GLY A 703 62.06 30.24 0.87
N TYR A 704 62.08 31.27 0.03
CA TYR A 704 61.28 31.54 -1.18
C TYR A 704 59.97 32.35 -1.09
N SER A 705 59.90 33.36 -1.96
CA SER A 705 58.72 34.18 -2.27
C SER A 705 57.79 33.44 -3.25
N LYS A 706 56.52 33.28 -2.87
CA LYS A 706 55.45 32.92 -3.82
C LYS A 706 54.08 33.39 -3.36
N ILE A 707 53.98 34.68 -3.10
CA ILE A 707 52.90 35.40 -2.41
C ILE A 707 51.47 35.15 -2.96
N LYS A 708 51.28 34.66 -4.20
CA LYS A 708 49.93 34.55 -4.83
C LYS A 708 49.14 33.25 -4.55
N ILE A 709 49.78 32.09 -4.37
CA ILE A 709 49.06 30.82 -4.10
C ILE A 709 48.47 30.83 -2.67
N TYR A 710 49.09 31.58 -1.76
CA TYR A 710 48.75 31.65 -0.34
C TYR A 710 47.39 32.28 -0.05
N TYR A 711 46.94 33.26 -0.83
CA TYR A 711 45.62 33.87 -0.64
C TYR A 711 44.48 33.00 -1.15
N ILE A 712 44.76 32.16 -2.15
CA ILE A 712 43.74 31.41 -2.89
C ILE A 712 43.45 30.06 -2.21
N LEU A 713 44.46 29.42 -1.63
CA LEU A 713 44.32 28.07 -1.07
C LEU A 713 43.37 27.97 0.15
N PRO A 714 43.39 28.88 1.15
CA PRO A 714 42.47 28.84 2.29
C PRO A 714 41.02 29.11 1.87
N ILE A 715 40.83 30.00 0.90
CA ILE A 715 39.51 30.34 0.32
C ILE A 715 38.97 29.12 -0.44
N ILE A 716 39.79 28.49 -1.30
CA ILE A 716 39.41 27.28 -2.04
C ILE A 716 39.11 26.13 -1.08
N MET A 717 39.92 25.91 -0.03
CA MET A 717 39.68 24.86 0.96
C MET A 717 38.39 25.09 1.75
N SER A 718 38.13 26.34 2.17
CA SER A 718 36.89 26.71 2.87
C SER A 718 35.66 26.52 1.96
N LEU A 719 35.78 26.82 0.66
CA LEU A 719 34.73 26.59 -0.33
C LEU A 719 34.52 25.10 -0.65
N ILE A 720 35.59 24.29 -0.75
CA ILE A 720 35.49 22.83 -0.96
C ILE A 720 34.81 22.14 0.23
N ILE A 721 35.14 22.57 1.45
CA ILE A 721 34.56 21.99 2.66
C ILE A 721 33.12 22.47 2.85
N LEU A 722 32.81 23.74 2.57
CA LEU A 722 31.43 24.25 2.54
C LEU A 722 30.58 23.49 1.50
N PHE A 723 31.14 23.24 0.31
CA PHE A 723 30.52 22.41 -0.71
C PHE A 723 30.31 20.97 -0.23
N GLY A 724 31.29 20.40 0.49
CA GLY A 724 31.18 19.09 1.13
C GLY A 724 30.03 19.02 2.15
N ILE A 725 29.88 20.04 3.00
CA ILE A 725 28.78 20.15 3.98
C ILE A 725 27.43 20.25 3.26
N LEU A 726 27.32 21.11 2.24
CA LEU A 726 26.10 21.28 1.45
C LEU A 726 25.76 20.00 0.67
N TYR A 727 26.75 19.31 0.12
CA TYR A 727 26.61 18.06 -0.61
C TYR A 727 26.20 16.91 0.31
N TYR A 728 26.84 16.75 1.48
CA TYR A 728 26.47 15.72 2.46
C TYR A 728 25.13 16.02 3.13
N GLY A 729 24.82 17.28 3.43
CA GLY A 729 23.49 17.71 3.91
C GLY A 729 22.37 17.43 2.90
N LYS A 730 22.67 17.51 1.60
CA LYS A 730 21.74 17.13 0.52
C LYS A 730 21.69 15.61 0.27
N LYS A 731 22.76 14.87 0.59
CA LYS A 731 22.81 13.40 0.46
C LYS A 731 22.12 12.70 1.64
N THR A 732 22.12 13.30 2.83
CA THR A 732 21.32 12.85 3.98
C THR A 732 19.84 13.21 3.86
N SER A 733 19.47 14.24 3.09
CA SER A 733 18.07 14.52 2.74
C SER A 733 17.49 13.58 1.69
N THR A 734 18.33 12.94 0.87
CA THR A 734 17.92 11.98 -0.17
C THR A 734 17.90 10.52 0.28
N PHE A 735 18.34 10.21 1.52
CA PHE A 735 18.05 8.94 2.18
C PHE A 735 16.70 9.02 2.91
N GLU A 736 15.63 8.97 2.13
CA GLU A 736 14.34 8.45 2.58
C GLU A 736 14.16 7.06 1.99
N SER A 737 14.32 6.04 2.82
CA SER A 737 13.44 4.85 2.81
C SER A 737 13.88 3.85 3.88
N ILE A 738 13.06 3.76 4.94
CA ILE A 738 12.32 2.54 5.30
C ILE A 738 13.17 1.27 5.14
N LYS A 739 13.91 0.87 6.18
CA LYS A 739 14.32 -0.54 6.37
C LYS A 739 14.94 -0.93 7.72
N ARG A 740 14.96 -0.08 8.74
CA ARG A 740 15.60 -0.43 10.04
C ARG A 740 14.79 -0.15 11.29
N ILE A 741 13.51 0.18 11.17
CA ILE A 741 12.66 0.41 12.34
C ILE A 741 11.92 -0.86 12.78
N ASP A 742 11.70 -1.84 11.90
CA ASP A 742 10.94 -3.04 12.28
C ASP A 742 11.76 -4.05 13.10
N HIS A 743 13.10 -3.99 13.09
CA HIS A 743 13.92 -5.01 13.75
C HIS A 743 14.34 -4.69 15.19
N ILE A 744 14.05 -3.49 15.70
CA ILE A 744 14.42 -3.08 17.07
C ILE A 744 13.26 -3.26 18.07
N TYR A 745 12.03 -3.50 17.61
CA TYR A 745 10.88 -3.68 18.52
C TYR A 745 10.62 -5.13 18.96
N ASP A 746 11.44 -6.10 18.54
CA ASP A 746 11.30 -7.51 18.95
C ASP A 746 12.16 -7.92 20.15
N LYS A 747 12.94 -7.00 20.74
CA LYS A 747 13.67 -7.29 21.99
C LYS A 747 13.51 -6.14 22.98
N ASN A 748 12.75 -6.45 24.03
CA ASN A 748 12.52 -5.68 25.25
C ASN A 748 11.44 -4.60 25.17
N PHE A 749 10.18 -5.02 25.23
CA PHE A 749 9.16 -4.40 26.10
C PHE A 749 8.11 -5.43 26.50
#